data_AF-A0A7R9Z2J8-F1
#
_entry.id   AF-A0A7R9Z2J8-F1
#
_cell.length_a   1.000
_cell.length_b   1.000
_cell.length_c   1.000
_cell.angle_alpha   90.00
_cell.angle_beta   90.00
_cell.angle_gamma   90.00
#
_symmetry.space_group_name_H-M   'P 1'
#
loop_
_entity.id
_entity.type
_entity.pdbx_description
1 polymer ?
#
loop_
_entity_poly.entity_id
_entity_poly.type
_entity_poly.pdbx_seq_one_letter_code
_entity_poly.pdbx_strand_id
1 'polypeptide(L)'
;AVSTYGGNVTGGPNFSLVRCTKVWDSLPAAARPALRLATLRTLVCGAEPINVKDLEDFVRCFGPVGLPRSAVCPAYGLAEHTVFACCATAEDFFADQRGNVACGVPLPDCHFAIVNPESGCRVDAAGDVGEIWLSSPSVAAGYYGQPAVTEETFHARLPGSELRWLRTGDLGYITGNRLFVKGRVKDVIIVAGRNYYPQDVELTVQEASPAVRPGCVAVFSVPWGDQAADADDGGYIGIVAEVRDGAMARGAAAALCEQLRAAVASDHAPLAPVKIVLLEPRTVPKTTSGKIRRAECRARALAGKLTAIPGGMWNQTVNFRREVAAELEDVMAREQSSFAGGGAAAAAAAAAVAARSLGSQEKLRVSSGAALASASVARLPSIMEQQRPGAAGGSFLAAAPSAMMRRASQRAAEGSIMSFPALRRVSARPGSPPLAHASGRFAALAEEEEVALAAAAAAEAAAVVAGPAPPLADSVLVQAVLACLAEELGQPLEGLDLDKSLVHHGLGSLQAVRAAAALQGVLGYPVDLTALLQPVPTSETARLLAGGGGAIETIPARSVPEDVPTRLSGNQEQMLMLQTMRPESAAYNVTGLLQLDGALDVDVLQASLNYMARRHSVLRMVYSRDEQHQVLLPEGAFSVPLLRLDASHGPLPAPRGAGTAAAADAHLEGVRPDVAAALRAQAGVPFDVFCGPLVRAVLVDEGGGRAWLLLVLHHAVTDGWSMAVLMKEAVAAYNALLADSEPWLDPLPIQYADYAEWHDDHLAASGRLARELDYWRKTLAGAPPLLELPTDCRRPPTSSGRGARVEFEIPGDVATTLRRVASEHGATLFMALLAGFKALLARHAGADDVVVGTPSAGRAQAETQGLIGFFVNTLALRTDMSGDPAFTDLVRRVAATCLGAYANQATQFHKVVEALPGIARSNAYNSIFQVMFILQDSALLADMDMEGLDTVAWRRDFHTGAAKFDLTVELVEQLDGSVSGHLEYAKDLWLHDSAQRMVDEYRVLLAAAAAEPATTLAAL
;
A
#
# COMPACT_ATOMS: atom_id res chain seq x y z
N ALA A 1 8.92 -0.51 -57.59
CA ALA A 1 7.51 -0.34 -58.00
C ALA A 1 7.15 1.13 -58.13
N VAL A 2 7.04 1.89 -57.02
CA VAL A 2 6.71 3.34 -57.06
C VAL A 2 7.61 4.11 -58.04
N SER A 3 8.93 4.03 -57.89
CA SER A 3 9.86 4.75 -58.77
C SER A 3 9.89 4.26 -60.22
N THR A 4 9.64 2.97 -60.44
CA THR A 4 9.70 2.34 -61.77
C THR A 4 8.46 2.63 -62.60
N TYR A 5 7.28 2.63 -61.96
CA TYR A 5 5.98 2.70 -62.62
C TYR A 5 5.23 4.01 -62.32
N GLY A 6 5.82 4.94 -61.56
CA GLY A 6 5.19 6.22 -61.22
C GLY A 6 4.02 6.09 -60.25
N GLY A 7 4.12 5.17 -59.29
CA GLY A 7 3.06 4.97 -58.28
C GLY A 7 2.76 6.26 -57.51
N ASN A 8 1.49 6.52 -57.26
CA ASN A 8 1.01 7.73 -56.59
C ASN A 8 0.32 7.47 -55.24
N VAL A 9 -0.14 6.24 -54.99
CA VAL A 9 -0.71 5.80 -53.72
C VAL A 9 -0.12 4.44 -53.33
N THR A 10 0.26 4.29 -52.08
CA THR A 10 0.64 3.00 -51.49
C THR A 10 0.35 3.01 -50.00
N GLY A 11 0.39 1.86 -49.34
CA GLY A 11 0.26 1.80 -47.90
C GLY A 11 0.78 0.49 -47.33
N GLY A 12 0.98 0.46 -46.02
CA GLY A 12 1.48 -0.71 -45.32
C GLY A 12 1.55 -0.51 -43.81
N PRO A 13 1.88 -1.55 -43.04
CA PRO A 13 2.06 -1.42 -41.60
C PRO A 13 3.25 -0.50 -41.28
N ASN A 14 3.21 0.21 -40.14
CA ASN A 14 4.23 1.19 -39.75
C ASN A 14 5.67 0.61 -39.76
N PHE A 15 5.88 -0.63 -39.32
CA PHE A 15 7.18 -1.31 -39.27
C PHE A 15 7.83 -1.42 -40.65
N SER A 16 7.03 -1.40 -41.73
CA SER A 16 7.56 -1.45 -43.09
C SER A 16 8.36 -0.19 -43.43
N LEU A 17 7.93 0.99 -42.94
CA LEU A 17 8.65 2.25 -43.09
C LEU A 17 9.99 2.18 -42.35
N VAL A 18 9.97 1.71 -41.10
CA VAL A 18 11.19 1.48 -40.30
C VAL A 18 12.16 0.54 -41.01
N ARG A 19 11.66 -0.52 -41.64
CA ARG A 19 12.49 -1.45 -42.42
C ARG A 19 13.09 -0.77 -43.65
N CYS A 20 12.32 0.04 -44.37
CA CYS A 20 12.83 0.82 -45.50
C CYS A 20 13.94 1.78 -45.09
N THR A 21 13.78 2.48 -43.97
CA THR A 21 14.82 3.36 -43.39
C THR A 21 16.08 2.57 -43.06
N LYS A 22 15.97 1.38 -42.45
CA LYS A 22 17.14 0.53 -42.13
C LYS A 22 17.90 0.05 -43.37
N VAL A 23 17.19 -0.20 -44.48
CA VAL A 23 17.81 -0.65 -45.74
C VAL A 23 18.45 0.52 -46.49
N TRP A 24 18.00 1.77 -46.27
CA TRP A 24 18.52 2.97 -46.94
C TRP A 24 20.05 3.04 -46.92
N ASP A 25 20.65 2.86 -45.75
CA ASP A 25 22.11 2.95 -45.60
C ASP A 25 22.87 1.79 -46.22
N SER A 26 22.21 0.64 -46.41
CA SER A 26 22.79 -0.52 -47.09
C SER A 26 22.61 -0.51 -48.62
N LEU A 27 21.88 0.48 -49.17
CA LEU A 27 21.72 0.60 -50.63
C LEU A 27 23.05 1.03 -51.27
N PRO A 28 23.45 0.41 -52.39
CA PRO A 28 24.60 0.85 -53.18
C PRO A 28 24.49 2.34 -53.53
N ALA A 29 25.61 3.07 -53.53
CA ALA A 29 25.61 4.51 -53.78
C ALA A 29 24.95 4.91 -55.12
N ALA A 30 25.01 4.03 -56.13
CA ALA A 30 24.36 4.23 -57.43
C ALA A 30 22.84 3.96 -57.43
N ALA A 31 22.31 3.26 -56.43
CA ALA A 31 20.90 2.86 -56.37
C ALA A 31 20.00 3.96 -55.76
N ARG A 32 20.52 4.78 -54.83
CA ARG A 32 19.74 5.83 -54.16
C ARG A 32 19.28 6.93 -55.13
N PRO A 33 20.12 7.48 -56.02
CA PRO A 33 19.69 8.50 -56.99
C PRO A 33 18.72 7.98 -58.06
N ALA A 34 18.65 6.66 -58.25
CA ALA A 34 17.73 6.04 -59.21
C ALA A 34 16.29 5.93 -58.66
N LEU A 35 16.10 6.07 -57.33
CA LEU A 35 14.78 6.17 -56.74
C LEU A 35 14.16 7.54 -57.07
N ARG A 36 12.89 7.50 -57.48
CA ARG A 36 12.07 8.68 -57.75
C ARG A 36 10.76 8.51 -57.00
N LEU A 37 10.52 9.33 -55.99
CA LEU A 37 9.32 9.26 -55.14
C LEU A 37 8.45 10.51 -55.23
N ALA A 38 8.79 11.46 -56.09
CA ALA A 38 8.03 12.70 -56.32
C ALA A 38 6.59 12.49 -56.82
N THR A 39 6.29 11.32 -57.41
CA THR A 39 4.93 10.98 -57.84
C THR A 39 4.06 10.48 -56.69
N LEU A 40 4.65 10.08 -55.57
CA LEU A 40 3.93 9.54 -54.43
C LEU A 40 3.20 10.66 -53.69
N ARG A 41 1.88 10.60 -53.68
CA ARG A 41 1.00 11.58 -53.04
C ARG A 41 0.44 11.10 -51.72
N THR A 42 0.28 9.78 -51.56
CA THR A 42 -0.27 9.17 -50.36
C THR A 42 0.43 7.86 -50.05
N LEU A 43 0.94 7.77 -48.83
CA LEU A 43 1.58 6.63 -48.20
C LEU A 43 0.86 6.43 -46.86
N VAL A 44 -0.11 5.52 -46.83
CA VAL A 44 -0.85 5.23 -45.60
C VAL A 44 -0.05 4.28 -44.72
N CYS A 45 0.12 4.63 -43.44
CA CYS A 45 0.77 3.77 -42.45
C CYS A 45 -0.10 3.57 -41.20
N GLY A 46 -0.13 2.35 -40.66
CA GLY A 46 -0.95 2.02 -39.48
C GLY A 46 -0.76 0.57 -39.02
N ALA A 47 -1.83 -0.05 -38.51
CA ALA A 47 -1.91 -1.44 -38.04
C ALA A 47 -1.10 -1.79 -36.77
N GLU A 48 -0.30 -0.86 -36.26
CA GLU A 48 0.41 -0.88 -34.99
C GLU A 48 0.70 0.56 -34.54
N PRO A 49 1.15 0.77 -33.30
CA PRO A 49 1.46 2.11 -32.79
C PRO A 49 2.44 2.86 -33.70
N ILE A 50 2.13 4.12 -33.95
CA ILE A 50 2.88 4.98 -34.86
C ILE A 50 3.63 6.00 -34.01
N ASN A 51 4.96 6.00 -34.11
CA ASN A 51 5.82 6.93 -33.40
C ASN A 51 6.33 8.04 -34.33
N VAL A 52 6.39 9.28 -33.82
CA VAL A 52 6.84 10.46 -34.57
C VAL A 52 8.20 10.20 -35.21
N LYS A 53 9.13 9.65 -34.42
CA LYS A 53 10.51 9.36 -34.84
C LYS A 53 10.60 8.46 -36.07
N ASP A 54 9.76 7.42 -36.16
CA ASP A 54 9.80 6.47 -37.29
C ASP A 54 9.41 7.17 -38.59
N LEU A 55 8.40 8.03 -38.53
CA LEU A 55 7.94 8.83 -39.67
C LEU A 55 8.98 9.86 -40.08
N GLU A 56 9.60 10.54 -39.11
CA GLU A 56 10.64 11.53 -39.39
C GLU A 56 11.91 10.91 -39.96
N ASP A 57 12.34 9.77 -39.44
CA ASP A 57 13.46 9.03 -39.98
C ASP A 57 13.20 8.59 -41.43
N PHE A 58 11.98 8.13 -41.73
CA PHE A 58 11.57 7.77 -43.08
C PHE A 58 11.56 8.98 -44.03
N VAL A 59 10.94 10.10 -43.62
CA VAL A 59 10.92 11.34 -44.41
C VAL A 59 12.33 11.87 -44.63
N ARG A 60 13.21 11.81 -43.63
CA ARG A 60 14.61 12.22 -43.74
C ARG A 60 15.38 11.36 -44.75
N CYS A 61 15.20 10.04 -44.71
CA CYS A 61 15.88 9.12 -45.63
C CYS A 61 15.42 9.29 -47.08
N PHE A 62 14.11 9.40 -47.32
CA PHE A 62 13.54 9.35 -48.66
C PHE A 62 13.17 10.73 -49.25
N GLY A 63 13.20 11.79 -48.44
CA GLY A 63 13.01 13.18 -48.89
C GLY A 63 13.98 13.61 -50.01
N PRO A 64 15.29 13.31 -49.93
CA PRO A 64 16.25 13.64 -50.98
C PRO A 64 15.97 13.01 -52.36
N VAL A 65 15.20 11.92 -52.41
CA VAL A 65 14.76 11.26 -53.66
C VAL A 65 13.34 11.66 -54.09
N GLY A 66 12.86 12.77 -53.52
CA GLY A 66 11.63 13.45 -53.91
C GLY A 66 10.38 13.01 -53.15
N LEU A 67 10.47 12.23 -52.06
CA LEU A 67 9.29 11.92 -51.24
C LEU A 67 8.78 13.22 -50.57
N PRO A 68 7.56 13.69 -50.86
CA PRO A 68 7.02 14.84 -50.14
C PRO A 68 6.58 14.41 -48.73
N ARG A 69 6.92 15.20 -47.70
CA ARG A 69 6.52 14.91 -46.30
C ARG A 69 5.00 14.75 -46.17
N SER A 70 4.25 15.55 -46.92
CA SER A 70 2.79 15.52 -47.03
C SER A 70 2.22 14.19 -47.54
N ALA A 71 3.03 13.31 -48.15
CA ALA A 71 2.53 12.02 -48.59
C ALA A 71 2.41 11.00 -47.45
N VAL A 72 3.05 11.18 -46.29
CA VAL A 72 3.01 10.20 -45.21
C VAL A 72 1.77 10.42 -44.34
N CYS A 73 0.85 9.46 -44.37
CA CYS A 73 -0.47 9.57 -43.74
C CYS A 73 -0.66 8.47 -42.69
N PRO A 74 -0.45 8.75 -41.40
CA PRO A 74 -0.93 7.90 -40.31
C PRO A 74 -2.41 7.57 -40.46
N ALA A 75 -2.80 6.35 -40.13
CA ALA A 75 -4.19 5.91 -40.19
C ALA A 75 -4.48 4.87 -39.12
N TYR A 76 -5.73 4.85 -38.68
CA TYR A 76 -6.26 3.83 -37.78
C TYR A 76 -7.43 3.09 -38.44
N GLY A 77 -7.50 1.79 -38.16
CA GLY A 77 -8.56 0.93 -38.62
C GLY A 77 -8.30 -0.53 -38.30
N LEU A 78 -9.34 -1.34 -38.51
CA LEU A 78 -9.42 -2.73 -38.12
C LEU A 78 -10.22 -3.51 -39.16
N ALA A 79 -10.11 -4.85 -39.12
CA ALA A 79 -10.79 -5.71 -40.09
C ALA A 79 -12.31 -5.62 -39.94
N GLU A 80 -12.77 -5.48 -38.71
CA GLU A 80 -14.16 -5.34 -38.28
C GLU A 80 -14.82 -4.05 -38.78
N HIS A 81 -14.03 -3.07 -39.25
CA HIS A 81 -14.50 -1.82 -39.87
C HIS A 81 -14.04 -1.68 -41.34
N THR A 82 -13.63 -2.77 -41.99
CA THR A 82 -13.19 -2.71 -43.39
C THR A 82 -11.99 -1.76 -43.59
N VAL A 83 -10.86 -2.14 -43.02
CA VAL A 83 -9.52 -1.57 -43.26
C VAL A 83 -9.22 -0.25 -42.56
N PHE A 84 -9.91 0.86 -42.85
CA PHE A 84 -9.61 2.18 -42.27
C PHE A 84 -10.85 2.86 -41.71
N ALA A 85 -10.67 3.54 -40.57
CA ALA A 85 -11.71 4.32 -39.90
C ALA A 85 -11.37 5.81 -39.83
N CYS A 86 -10.08 6.14 -39.73
CA CYS A 86 -9.57 7.50 -39.89
C CYS A 86 -8.20 7.51 -40.57
N CYS A 87 -7.86 8.64 -41.16
CA CYS A 87 -6.57 8.86 -41.80
C CYS A 87 -6.18 10.34 -41.68
N ALA A 88 -4.93 10.60 -41.34
CA ALA A 88 -4.39 11.95 -41.25
C ALA A 88 -4.15 12.51 -42.65
N THR A 89 -4.55 13.76 -42.87
CA THR A 89 -4.18 14.49 -44.08
C THR A 89 -2.79 15.10 -43.94
N ALA A 90 -2.19 15.52 -45.06
CA ALA A 90 -0.88 16.17 -45.11
C ALA A 90 -0.71 17.35 -44.14
N GLU A 91 -1.80 18.02 -43.77
CA GLU A 91 -1.83 19.21 -42.90
C GLU A 91 -2.05 18.85 -41.41
N ASP A 92 -2.36 17.59 -41.10
CA ASP A 92 -2.70 17.09 -39.76
C ASP A 92 -1.52 16.45 -39.00
N PHE A 93 -0.29 16.54 -39.53
CA PHE A 93 0.91 15.96 -38.92
C PHE A 93 1.28 16.72 -37.64
N PHE A 94 0.60 16.42 -36.53
CA PHE A 94 0.88 16.95 -35.20
C PHE A 94 1.20 15.80 -34.24
N ALA A 95 2.34 15.92 -33.56
CA ALA A 95 2.54 15.27 -32.28
C ALA A 95 1.80 16.11 -31.22
N ASP A 96 1.14 15.47 -30.26
CA ASP A 96 0.67 16.20 -29.09
C ASP A 96 1.85 16.59 -28.17
N GLN A 97 1.58 17.31 -27.08
CA GLN A 97 2.60 17.71 -26.11
C GLN A 97 3.34 16.51 -25.47
N ARG A 98 2.80 15.30 -25.63
CA ARG A 98 3.32 14.03 -25.10
C ARG A 98 4.00 13.18 -26.18
N GLY A 99 4.15 13.68 -27.41
CA GLY A 99 4.82 12.97 -28.51
C GLY A 99 3.97 11.93 -29.26
N ASN A 100 2.65 11.84 -29.02
CA ASN A 100 1.77 10.88 -29.68
C ASN A 100 1.37 11.36 -31.08
N VAL A 101 1.31 10.43 -32.05
CA VAL A 101 0.93 10.73 -33.45
C VAL A 101 -0.59 10.67 -33.62
N ALA A 102 -1.18 11.74 -34.16
CA ALA A 102 -2.58 11.73 -34.57
C ALA A 102 -2.81 10.76 -35.74
N CYS A 103 -3.75 9.83 -35.60
CA CYS A 103 -4.20 8.93 -36.67
C CYS A 103 -5.14 9.63 -37.68
N GLY A 104 -5.49 10.89 -37.41
CA GLY A 104 -6.29 11.75 -38.27
C GLY A 104 -7.74 11.89 -37.83
N VAL A 105 -8.54 12.47 -38.73
CA VAL A 105 -9.97 12.71 -38.54
C VAL A 105 -10.79 11.51 -39.06
N PRO A 106 -11.99 11.24 -38.51
CA PRO A 106 -12.86 10.17 -39.00
C PRO A 106 -13.13 10.30 -40.50
N LEU A 107 -13.21 9.17 -41.21
CA LEU A 107 -13.72 9.13 -42.58
C LEU A 107 -15.20 9.54 -42.61
N PRO A 108 -15.75 9.95 -43.78
CA PRO A 108 -17.18 10.24 -43.90
C PRO A 108 -18.05 9.12 -43.33
N ASP A 109 -19.11 9.50 -42.62
CA ASP A 109 -20.06 8.60 -41.95
C ASP A 109 -19.45 7.68 -40.88
N CYS A 110 -18.20 7.94 -40.46
CA CYS A 110 -17.55 7.25 -39.35
C CYS A 110 -17.59 8.14 -38.10
N HIS A 111 -18.08 7.58 -37.00
CA HIS A 111 -18.19 8.24 -35.71
C HIS A 111 -17.37 7.48 -34.67
N PHE A 112 -16.56 8.20 -33.90
CA PHE A 112 -15.89 7.64 -32.73
C PHE A 112 -16.55 8.14 -31.45
N ALA A 113 -16.53 7.28 -30.43
CA ALA A 113 -16.73 7.65 -29.04
C ALA A 113 -15.57 7.09 -28.23
N ILE A 114 -15.11 7.85 -27.24
CA ILE A 114 -14.16 7.35 -26.24
C ILE A 114 -14.99 7.00 -25.02
N VAL A 115 -14.91 5.73 -24.61
CA VAL A 115 -15.83 5.13 -23.65
C VAL A 115 -15.00 4.49 -22.55
N ASN A 116 -15.30 4.77 -21.29
CA ASN A 116 -14.65 4.07 -20.20
C ASN A 116 -15.02 2.57 -20.30
N PRO A 117 -14.03 1.66 -20.40
CA PRO A 117 -14.29 0.24 -20.63
C PRO A 117 -15.01 -0.45 -19.47
N GLU A 118 -14.89 0.09 -18.24
CA GLU A 118 -15.54 -0.43 -17.03
C GLU A 118 -16.96 0.13 -16.90
N SER A 119 -17.14 1.45 -17.01
CA SER A 119 -18.46 2.07 -16.80
C SER A 119 -19.37 2.10 -18.04
N GLY A 120 -18.84 1.79 -19.23
CA GLY A 120 -19.58 1.87 -20.50
C GLY A 120 -20.05 3.27 -20.88
N CYS A 121 -19.63 4.29 -20.13
CA CYS A 121 -20.02 5.68 -20.31
C CYS A 121 -18.98 6.43 -21.16
N ARG A 122 -19.43 7.49 -21.85
CA ARG A 122 -18.51 8.36 -22.59
C ARG A 122 -17.55 9.03 -21.63
N VAL A 123 -16.30 9.18 -22.06
CA VAL A 123 -15.29 9.98 -21.40
C VAL A 123 -15.53 11.44 -21.80
N ASP A 124 -15.86 12.30 -20.84
CA ASP A 124 -16.32 13.67 -21.09
C ASP A 124 -15.19 14.70 -21.19
N ALA A 125 -14.01 14.41 -20.63
CA ALA A 125 -12.86 15.30 -20.67
C ALA A 125 -12.00 15.09 -21.93
N ALA A 126 -11.64 16.19 -22.60
CA ALA A 126 -10.81 16.15 -23.79
C ALA A 126 -9.36 15.75 -23.44
N GLY A 127 -8.88 14.63 -23.98
CA GLY A 127 -7.53 14.12 -23.75
C GLY A 127 -7.44 12.90 -22.82
N ASP A 128 -8.56 12.51 -22.22
CA ASP A 128 -8.64 11.32 -21.36
C ASP A 128 -8.77 10.04 -22.20
N VAL A 129 -8.08 8.99 -21.74
CA VAL A 129 -7.96 7.71 -22.45
C VAL A 129 -9.16 6.81 -22.10
N GLY A 130 -9.82 6.25 -23.12
CA GLY A 130 -10.85 5.24 -22.98
C GLY A 130 -10.87 4.28 -24.18
N GLU A 131 -11.76 3.29 -24.14
CA GLU A 131 -12.02 2.39 -25.26
C GLU A 131 -12.58 3.17 -26.46
N ILE A 132 -11.97 2.95 -27.62
CA ILE A 132 -12.43 3.52 -28.88
C ILE A 132 -13.63 2.70 -29.33
N TRP A 133 -14.81 3.32 -29.34
CA TRP A 133 -16.02 2.76 -29.93
C TRP A 133 -16.25 3.42 -31.29
N LEU A 134 -16.68 2.63 -32.27
CA LEU A 134 -16.76 3.04 -33.66
C LEU A 134 -18.15 2.73 -34.25
N SER A 135 -18.80 3.72 -34.86
CA SER A 135 -20.05 3.53 -35.59
C SER A 135 -19.89 4.00 -37.02
N SER A 136 -20.23 3.15 -37.99
CA SER A 136 -20.13 3.44 -39.43
C SER A 136 -20.88 2.40 -40.27
N PRO A 137 -21.34 2.75 -41.48
CA PRO A 137 -21.82 1.79 -42.47
C PRO A 137 -20.76 0.74 -42.89
N SER A 138 -19.47 1.00 -42.66
CA SER A 138 -18.36 0.10 -43.02
C SER A 138 -18.07 -0.98 -41.96
N VAL A 139 -18.78 -0.95 -40.83
CA VAL A 139 -18.71 -1.99 -39.80
C VAL A 139 -19.22 -3.32 -40.39
N ALA A 140 -18.43 -4.38 -40.24
CA ALA A 140 -18.78 -5.71 -40.72
C ALA A 140 -20.01 -6.26 -39.98
N ALA A 141 -20.67 -7.27 -40.57
CA ALA A 141 -21.86 -7.87 -39.98
C ALA A 141 -21.59 -8.64 -38.66
N GLY A 142 -20.34 -9.02 -38.39
CA GLY A 142 -19.97 -9.81 -37.23
C GLY A 142 -18.89 -10.85 -37.49
N TYR A 143 -18.65 -11.69 -36.49
CA TYR A 143 -17.76 -12.84 -36.58
C TYR A 143 -18.52 -14.08 -37.08
N TYR A 144 -17.97 -14.74 -38.11
CA TYR A 144 -18.59 -15.92 -38.70
C TYR A 144 -18.72 -17.06 -37.68
N GLY A 145 -19.93 -17.58 -37.49
CA GLY A 145 -20.23 -18.68 -36.58
C GLY A 145 -20.17 -18.33 -35.09
N GLN A 146 -20.08 -17.04 -34.73
CA GLN A 146 -19.97 -16.58 -33.35
C GLN A 146 -21.02 -15.49 -33.03
N PRO A 147 -22.31 -15.85 -32.93
CA PRO A 147 -23.38 -14.88 -32.76
C PRO A 147 -23.32 -14.13 -31.41
N ALA A 148 -22.93 -14.79 -30.32
CA ALA A 148 -22.81 -14.15 -29.00
C ALA A 148 -21.71 -13.08 -28.97
N VAL A 149 -20.50 -13.42 -29.44
CA VAL A 149 -19.38 -12.48 -29.53
C VAL A 149 -19.67 -11.35 -30.53
N THR A 150 -20.42 -11.66 -31.59
CA THR A 150 -20.88 -10.65 -32.55
C THR A 150 -21.80 -9.63 -31.90
N GLU A 151 -22.79 -10.07 -31.12
CA GLU A 151 -23.71 -9.17 -30.43
C GLU A 151 -22.96 -8.24 -29.47
N GLU A 152 -22.08 -8.80 -28.65
CA GLU A 152 -21.28 -8.06 -27.67
C GLU A 152 -20.34 -7.03 -28.33
N THR A 153 -19.69 -7.42 -29.44
CA THR A 153 -18.64 -6.60 -30.08
C THR A 153 -19.20 -5.59 -31.08
N PHE A 154 -20.18 -5.96 -31.90
CA PHE A 154 -20.65 -5.15 -33.04
C PHE A 154 -21.96 -4.38 -32.77
N HIS A 155 -22.65 -4.68 -31.66
CA HIS A 155 -23.98 -4.13 -31.37
C HIS A 155 -24.07 -3.41 -30.02
N ALA A 156 -22.93 -2.92 -29.52
CA ALA A 156 -22.88 -2.12 -28.30
C ALA A 156 -23.69 -0.80 -28.45
N ARG A 157 -24.22 -0.31 -27.33
CA ARG A 157 -25.08 0.87 -27.27
C ARG A 157 -24.56 1.85 -26.22
N LEU A 158 -24.47 3.12 -26.61
CA LEU A 158 -24.20 4.19 -25.66
C LEU A 158 -25.51 4.75 -25.12
N PRO A 159 -25.57 5.08 -23.81
CA PRO A 159 -26.73 5.75 -23.23
C PRO A 159 -27.10 7.00 -24.02
N GLY A 160 -28.37 7.12 -24.43
CA GLY A 160 -28.88 8.26 -25.21
C GLY A 160 -28.50 8.30 -26.69
N SER A 161 -27.85 7.26 -27.24
CA SER A 161 -27.49 7.16 -28.65
C SER A 161 -28.33 6.10 -29.37
N GLU A 162 -28.91 6.47 -30.52
CA GLU A 162 -29.60 5.54 -31.44
C GLU A 162 -28.63 4.74 -32.33
N LEU A 163 -27.34 5.12 -32.37
CA LEU A 163 -26.31 4.44 -33.15
C LEU A 163 -25.88 3.11 -32.50
N ARG A 164 -25.56 2.12 -33.34
CA ARG A 164 -24.86 0.89 -32.94
C ARG A 164 -23.36 1.10 -33.02
N TRP A 165 -22.65 0.60 -32.02
CA TRP A 165 -21.22 0.80 -31.86
C TRP A 165 -20.48 -0.54 -31.92
N LEU A 166 -19.38 -0.54 -32.66
CA LEU A 166 -18.33 -1.55 -32.64
C LEU A 166 -17.37 -1.22 -31.49
N ARG A 167 -17.26 -2.12 -30.53
CA ARG A 167 -16.21 -2.11 -29.48
C ARG A 167 -14.91 -2.55 -30.12
N THR A 168 -13.96 -1.63 -30.29
CA THR A 168 -12.70 -1.97 -30.98
C THR A 168 -11.73 -2.74 -30.09
N GLY A 169 -11.88 -2.65 -28.76
CA GLY A 169 -10.90 -3.12 -27.80
C GLY A 169 -9.57 -2.35 -27.82
N ASP A 170 -9.43 -1.33 -28.66
CA ASP A 170 -8.29 -0.42 -28.69
C ASP A 170 -8.59 0.80 -27.79
N LEU A 171 -7.56 1.32 -27.12
CA LEU A 171 -7.63 2.48 -26.23
C LEU A 171 -7.10 3.72 -26.92
N GLY A 172 -7.71 4.87 -26.66
CA GLY A 172 -7.31 6.14 -27.23
C GLY A 172 -8.08 7.31 -26.66
N TYR A 173 -7.81 8.49 -27.21
CA TYR A 173 -8.50 9.73 -26.87
C TYR A 173 -8.70 10.58 -28.12
N ILE A 174 -9.62 11.54 -28.03
CA ILE A 174 -9.90 12.49 -29.11
C ILE A 174 -9.54 13.89 -28.64
N THR A 175 -8.81 14.63 -29.47
CA THR A 175 -8.52 16.05 -29.24
C THR A 175 -8.55 16.77 -30.58
N GLY A 176 -9.27 17.89 -30.66
CA GLY A 176 -9.41 18.65 -31.92
C GLY A 176 -9.98 17.82 -33.08
N ASN A 177 -10.93 16.91 -32.79
CA ASN A 177 -11.53 15.95 -33.75
C ASN A 177 -10.54 14.94 -34.36
N ARG A 178 -9.36 14.77 -33.77
CA ARG A 178 -8.36 13.79 -34.19
C ARG A 178 -8.25 12.66 -33.19
N LEU A 179 -8.10 11.45 -33.69
CA LEU A 179 -7.95 10.24 -32.87
C LEU A 179 -6.48 9.99 -32.57
N PHE A 180 -6.18 9.73 -31.30
CA PHE A 180 -4.89 9.26 -30.82
C PHE A 180 -5.07 7.88 -30.20
N VAL A 181 -4.23 6.92 -30.60
CA VAL A 181 -4.33 5.52 -30.16
C VAL A 181 -3.19 5.22 -29.18
N LYS A 182 -3.52 4.63 -28.02
CA LYS A 182 -2.59 4.39 -26.91
C LYS A 182 -2.36 2.92 -26.59
N GLY A 183 -3.24 2.02 -27.02
CA GLY A 183 -3.05 0.60 -26.77
C GLY A 183 -4.29 -0.23 -26.95
N ARG A 184 -4.38 -1.33 -26.19
CA ARG A 184 -5.54 -2.24 -26.16
C ARG A 184 -5.96 -2.48 -24.74
N VAL A 185 -7.27 -2.62 -24.52
CA VAL A 185 -7.86 -2.90 -23.20
C VAL A 185 -7.19 -4.10 -22.55
N LYS A 186 -7.09 -5.21 -23.28
CA LYS A 186 -6.45 -6.46 -22.79
C LYS A 186 -4.94 -6.41 -22.60
N ASP A 187 -4.27 -5.36 -23.10
CA ASP A 187 -2.82 -5.23 -23.01
C ASP A 187 -2.44 -4.17 -21.94
N VAL A 188 -3.41 -3.56 -21.25
CA VAL A 188 -3.14 -2.62 -20.16
C VAL A 188 -2.42 -3.37 -19.04
N ILE A 189 -1.33 -2.77 -18.55
CA ILE A 189 -0.58 -3.30 -17.41
C ILE A 189 -1.04 -2.52 -16.19
N ILE A 190 -1.63 -3.20 -15.22
CA ILE A 190 -2.09 -2.56 -14.00
C ILE A 190 -1.12 -2.88 -12.88
N VAL A 191 -0.44 -1.85 -12.40
CA VAL A 191 0.57 -1.98 -11.35
C VAL A 191 0.32 -0.93 -10.29
N ALA A 192 0.15 -1.38 -9.04
CA ALA A 192 -0.22 -0.52 -7.91
C ALA A 192 -1.45 0.37 -8.21
N GLY A 193 -2.48 -0.21 -8.85
CA GLY A 193 -3.72 0.49 -9.21
C GLY A 193 -3.58 1.54 -10.32
N ARG A 194 -2.46 1.58 -11.06
CA ARG A 194 -2.25 2.49 -12.19
C ARG A 194 -2.18 1.74 -13.52
N ASN A 195 -2.85 2.30 -14.53
CA ASN A 195 -2.85 1.79 -15.89
C ASN A 195 -1.59 2.25 -16.63
N TYR A 196 -0.73 1.29 -16.99
CA TYR A 196 0.42 1.49 -17.86
C TYR A 196 0.14 0.91 -19.23
N TYR A 197 0.47 1.69 -20.25
CA TYR A 197 0.37 1.26 -21.63
C TYR A 197 1.72 0.69 -22.06
N PRO A 198 1.83 -0.62 -22.38
CA PRO A 198 3.11 -1.26 -22.68
C PRO A 198 3.92 -0.51 -23.75
N GLN A 199 3.23 0.11 -24.70
CA GLN A 199 3.82 0.76 -25.87
C GLN A 199 4.52 2.06 -25.50
N ASP A 200 3.95 2.82 -24.55
CA ASP A 200 4.56 4.04 -24.02
C ASP A 200 5.84 3.69 -23.25
N VAL A 201 5.80 2.65 -22.42
CA VAL A 201 6.97 2.16 -21.67
C VAL A 201 8.02 1.58 -22.62
N GLU A 202 7.62 0.82 -23.64
CA GLU A 202 8.51 0.29 -24.68
C GLU A 202 9.23 1.39 -25.45
N LEU A 203 8.56 2.53 -25.70
CA LEU A 203 9.15 3.68 -26.35
C LEU A 203 10.21 4.32 -25.43
N THR A 204 9.87 4.61 -24.17
CA THR A 204 10.82 5.14 -23.19
C THR A 204 12.07 4.26 -23.08
N VAL A 205 11.91 2.94 -23.01
CA VAL A 205 13.04 1.99 -22.96
C VAL A 205 13.91 2.05 -24.24
N GLN A 206 13.30 2.23 -25.40
CA GLN A 206 14.02 2.33 -26.67
C GLN A 206 14.79 3.64 -26.82
N GLU A 207 14.25 4.73 -26.28
CA GLU A 207 14.86 6.06 -26.34
C GLU A 207 15.93 6.25 -25.26
N ALA A 208 15.78 5.58 -24.13
CA ALA A 208 16.70 5.65 -23.01
C ALA A 208 18.14 5.26 -23.36
N SER A 209 18.37 4.37 -24.35
CA SER A 209 19.73 3.99 -24.76
C SER A 209 19.86 3.52 -26.22
N PRO A 210 20.87 3.99 -26.98
CA PRO A 210 21.14 3.52 -28.33
C PRO A 210 21.60 2.06 -28.39
N ALA A 211 21.98 1.46 -27.25
CA ALA A 211 22.32 0.04 -27.16
C ALA A 211 21.09 -0.87 -27.33
N VAL A 212 19.89 -0.37 -26.98
CA VAL A 212 18.63 -1.09 -27.18
C VAL A 212 18.25 -1.06 -28.66
N ARG A 213 17.73 -2.17 -29.15
CA ARG A 213 17.31 -2.31 -30.54
C ARG A 213 15.86 -1.82 -30.73
N PRO A 214 15.60 -0.80 -31.57
CA PRO A 214 14.26 -0.28 -31.78
C PRO A 214 13.30 -1.34 -32.33
N GLY A 215 12.08 -1.37 -31.79
CA GLY A 215 11.04 -2.35 -32.10
C GLY A 215 11.36 -3.78 -31.61
N CYS A 216 12.25 -3.94 -30.64
CA CYS A 216 12.59 -5.22 -30.01
C CYS A 216 12.51 -5.17 -28.47
N VAL A 217 11.55 -4.42 -27.94
CA VAL A 217 11.25 -4.35 -26.50
C VAL A 217 9.84 -4.86 -26.27
N ALA A 218 9.66 -5.75 -25.29
CA ALA A 218 8.37 -6.23 -24.85
C ALA A 218 8.16 -5.84 -23.39
N VAL A 219 7.06 -5.14 -23.11
CA VAL A 219 6.67 -4.79 -21.73
C VAL A 219 5.39 -5.55 -21.36
N PHE A 220 5.30 -6.05 -20.12
CA PHE A 220 4.20 -6.88 -19.63
C PHE A 220 4.07 -6.84 -18.09
N SER A 221 2.91 -7.24 -17.57
CA SER A 221 2.66 -7.45 -16.14
C SER A 221 3.44 -8.66 -15.61
N VAL A 222 4.00 -8.57 -14.40
CA VAL A 222 4.60 -9.70 -13.70
C VAL A 222 4.03 -9.76 -12.28
N PRO A 223 3.34 -10.82 -11.85
CA PRO A 223 2.71 -10.86 -10.52
C PRO A 223 3.72 -10.75 -9.35
N TRP A 224 3.24 -10.31 -8.18
CA TRP A 224 3.97 -10.41 -6.92
C TRP A 224 3.97 -11.87 -6.39
N GLY A 225 5.14 -12.41 -6.04
CA GLY A 225 5.25 -13.75 -5.45
C GLY A 225 4.82 -14.91 -6.36
N ASP A 226 4.42 -16.03 -5.75
CA ASP A 226 3.98 -17.29 -6.40
C ASP A 226 2.49 -17.29 -6.80
N GLN A 227 1.80 -16.13 -6.76
CA GLN A 227 0.40 -16.04 -7.22
C GLN A 227 0.32 -16.37 -8.71
N ALA A 228 -0.77 -17.04 -9.09
CA ALA A 228 -0.95 -17.71 -10.38
C ALA A 228 -0.57 -16.81 -11.56
N ALA A 229 0.02 -17.42 -12.59
CA ALA A 229 0.48 -16.77 -13.82
C ALA A 229 -0.60 -16.01 -14.60
N ASP A 230 -1.85 -15.97 -14.14
CA ASP A 230 -3.00 -15.36 -14.80
C ASP A 230 -3.53 -14.09 -14.10
N ALA A 231 -2.90 -13.61 -13.02
CA ALA A 231 -3.22 -12.30 -12.46
C ALA A 231 -2.54 -11.18 -13.28
N ASP A 232 -3.35 -10.33 -13.91
CA ASP A 232 -2.91 -9.09 -14.58
C ASP A 232 -2.85 -7.88 -13.62
N ASP A 233 -3.39 -8.03 -12.40
CA ASP A 233 -3.43 -7.00 -11.37
C ASP A 233 -2.47 -7.32 -10.22
N GLY A 234 -1.73 -6.29 -9.77
CA GLY A 234 -0.87 -6.38 -8.58
C GLY A 234 0.55 -6.91 -8.86
N GLY A 235 1.22 -6.37 -9.89
CA GLY A 235 2.52 -6.85 -10.39
C GLY A 235 3.72 -5.88 -10.33
N TYR A 236 4.81 -6.27 -10.98
CA TYR A 236 5.95 -5.48 -11.46
C TYR A 236 5.75 -5.17 -12.94
N ILE A 237 6.40 -4.12 -13.45
CA ILE A 237 6.59 -3.98 -14.90
C ILE A 237 7.74 -4.89 -15.34
N GLY A 238 7.44 -5.92 -16.12
CA GLY A 238 8.42 -6.78 -16.79
C GLY A 238 8.84 -6.19 -18.14
N ILE A 239 10.14 -6.05 -18.36
CA ILE A 239 10.74 -5.51 -19.58
C ILE A 239 11.71 -6.55 -20.14
N VAL A 240 11.52 -6.92 -21.41
CA VAL A 240 12.46 -7.73 -22.17
C VAL A 240 12.96 -6.89 -23.34
N ALA A 241 14.27 -6.69 -23.45
CA ALA A 241 14.86 -5.83 -24.48
C ALA A 241 16.01 -6.52 -25.22
N GLU A 242 15.98 -6.55 -26.56
CA GLU A 242 17.16 -6.94 -27.35
C GLU A 242 18.19 -5.81 -27.37
N VAL A 243 19.44 -6.19 -27.12
CA VAL A 243 20.60 -5.31 -27.26
C VAL A 243 21.22 -5.49 -28.67
N ARG A 244 21.89 -4.47 -29.21
CA ARG A 244 22.58 -4.54 -30.52
C ARG A 244 23.85 -5.40 -30.48
N ASP A 245 24.20 -6.01 -31.61
CA ASP A 245 25.45 -6.78 -31.79
C ASP A 245 26.67 -5.93 -31.40
N GLY A 246 27.55 -6.46 -30.54
CA GLY A 246 28.79 -5.81 -30.13
C GLY A 246 28.65 -4.60 -29.20
N ALA A 247 27.43 -4.29 -28.71
CA ALA A 247 27.19 -3.11 -27.87
C ALA A 247 27.56 -3.30 -26.38
N MET A 248 27.93 -4.51 -25.94
CA MET A 248 28.12 -4.82 -24.51
C MET A 248 29.55 -5.27 -24.20
N ALA A 249 30.27 -4.45 -23.41
CA ALA A 249 31.47 -4.88 -22.70
C ALA A 249 31.10 -5.70 -21.44
N ARG A 250 32.02 -6.53 -20.92
CA ARG A 250 31.81 -7.24 -19.64
C ARG A 250 31.51 -6.23 -18.52
N GLY A 251 30.35 -6.38 -17.86
CA GLY A 251 29.92 -5.52 -16.75
C GLY A 251 28.99 -4.35 -17.14
N ALA A 252 28.79 -4.06 -18.43
CA ALA A 252 27.92 -2.96 -18.89
C ALA A 252 26.41 -3.26 -18.83
N ALA A 253 26.02 -4.53 -18.63
CA ALA A 253 24.62 -4.96 -18.59
C ALA A 253 23.85 -4.42 -17.38
N ALA A 254 24.47 -4.42 -16.20
CA ALA A 254 23.86 -3.88 -14.99
C ALA A 254 23.62 -2.37 -15.12
N ALA A 255 24.61 -1.62 -15.62
CA ALA A 255 24.50 -0.18 -15.83
C ALA A 255 23.41 0.18 -16.86
N LEU A 256 23.27 -0.62 -17.93
CA LEU A 256 22.19 -0.44 -18.89
C LEU A 256 20.82 -0.72 -18.25
N CYS A 257 20.67 -1.77 -17.45
CA CYS A 257 19.42 -2.02 -16.72
C CYS A 257 19.05 -0.84 -15.80
N GLU A 258 20.01 -0.29 -15.04
CA GLU A 258 19.76 0.88 -14.18
C GLU A 258 19.35 2.12 -14.99
N GLN A 259 20.03 2.39 -16.11
CA GLN A 259 19.66 3.49 -17.00
C GLN A 259 18.23 3.35 -17.54
N LEU A 260 17.84 2.13 -17.94
CA LEU A 260 16.49 1.86 -18.44
C LEU A 260 15.44 1.98 -17.33
N ARG A 261 15.74 1.51 -16.10
CA ARG A 261 14.86 1.69 -14.93
C ARG A 261 14.65 3.16 -14.60
N ALA A 262 15.73 3.95 -14.56
CA ALA A 262 15.66 5.38 -14.26
C ALA A 262 14.84 6.14 -15.30
N ALA A 263 14.98 5.81 -16.59
CA ALA A 263 14.18 6.43 -17.65
C ALA A 263 12.68 6.11 -17.51
N VAL A 264 12.34 4.83 -17.25
CA VAL A 264 10.95 4.42 -17.03
C VAL A 264 10.38 5.08 -15.77
N ALA A 265 11.15 5.17 -14.69
CA ALA A 265 10.74 5.83 -13.45
C ALA A 265 10.52 7.34 -13.63
N SER A 266 11.33 8.00 -14.45
CA SER A 266 11.20 9.43 -14.76
C SER A 266 9.93 9.72 -15.56
N ASP A 267 9.69 8.97 -16.63
CA ASP A 267 8.64 9.29 -17.59
C ASP A 267 7.26 8.73 -17.21
N HIS A 268 7.23 7.72 -16.33
CA HIS A 268 6.01 6.99 -15.94
C HIS A 268 5.81 6.95 -14.41
N ALA A 269 6.30 7.96 -13.68
CA ALA A 269 6.21 8.06 -12.21
C ALA A 269 4.77 8.06 -11.66
N PRO A 270 4.55 7.64 -10.39
CA PRO A 270 5.49 7.02 -9.45
C PRO A 270 5.42 5.50 -9.57
N LEU A 271 6.49 4.86 -10.03
CA LEU A 271 6.42 3.44 -10.37
C LEU A 271 6.99 2.49 -9.31
N ALA A 272 6.15 1.50 -9.00
CA ALA A 272 6.48 0.17 -8.51
C ALA A 272 7.64 -0.51 -9.31
N PRO A 273 8.28 -1.55 -8.75
CA PRO A 273 9.52 -2.12 -9.29
C PRO A 273 9.47 -2.61 -10.74
N VAL A 274 10.54 -2.32 -11.49
CA VAL A 274 10.73 -2.71 -12.90
C VAL A 274 11.73 -3.87 -13.02
N LYS A 275 11.29 -5.00 -13.59
CA LYS A 275 12.14 -6.16 -13.90
C LYS A 275 12.67 -6.04 -15.33
N ILE A 276 13.99 -6.12 -15.54
CA ILE A 276 14.57 -6.03 -16.88
C ILE A 276 15.34 -7.32 -17.23
N VAL A 277 15.11 -7.83 -18.44
CA VAL A 277 15.86 -8.92 -19.05
C VAL A 277 16.44 -8.45 -20.38
N LEU A 278 17.77 -8.37 -20.45
CA LEU A 278 18.49 -8.02 -21.67
C LEU A 278 18.81 -9.29 -22.45
N LEU A 279 18.39 -9.31 -23.72
CA LEU A 279 18.56 -10.47 -24.60
C LEU A 279 19.57 -10.22 -25.71
N GLU A 280 20.19 -11.31 -26.17
CA GLU A 280 20.99 -11.30 -27.40
C GLU A 280 20.14 -10.90 -28.62
N PRO A 281 20.73 -10.25 -29.64
CA PRO A 281 20.02 -9.87 -30.85
C PRO A 281 19.25 -11.04 -31.49
N ARG A 282 18.03 -10.76 -31.97
CA ARG A 282 17.16 -11.69 -32.74
C ARG A 282 16.57 -12.84 -31.92
N THR A 283 16.35 -12.66 -30.63
CA THR A 283 15.81 -13.67 -29.72
C THR A 283 14.44 -13.32 -29.11
N VAL A 284 13.96 -12.08 -29.26
CA VAL A 284 12.60 -11.70 -28.81
C VAL A 284 11.55 -12.38 -29.70
N PRO A 285 10.58 -13.11 -29.11
CA PRO A 285 9.46 -13.70 -29.84
C PRO A 285 8.66 -12.69 -30.68
N LYS A 286 8.53 -12.98 -31.98
CA LYS A 286 7.77 -12.16 -32.95
C LYS A 286 6.89 -13.03 -33.86
N THR A 287 5.80 -12.46 -34.36
CA THR A 287 4.97 -13.09 -35.40
C THR A 287 5.68 -13.10 -36.76
N THR A 288 5.15 -13.86 -37.73
CA THR A 288 5.61 -13.85 -39.13
C THR A 288 5.49 -12.47 -39.78
N SER A 289 4.58 -11.62 -39.28
CA SER A 289 4.42 -10.22 -39.67
C SER A 289 5.34 -9.25 -38.91
N GLY A 290 6.20 -9.74 -38.00
CA GLY A 290 7.15 -8.92 -37.26
C GLY A 290 6.63 -8.29 -35.96
N LYS A 291 5.38 -8.54 -35.56
CA LYS A 291 4.78 -8.01 -34.31
C LYS A 291 5.33 -8.74 -33.09
N ILE A 292 5.59 -8.03 -32.00
CA ILE A 292 6.10 -8.60 -30.75
C ILE A 292 5.02 -9.48 -30.10
N ARG A 293 5.40 -10.69 -29.65
CA ARG A 293 4.49 -11.60 -28.92
C ARG A 293 4.67 -11.42 -27.40
N ARG A 294 4.09 -10.35 -26.83
CA ARG A 294 4.23 -10.00 -25.40
C ARG A 294 3.86 -11.13 -24.45
N ALA A 295 2.75 -11.84 -24.71
CA ALA A 295 2.34 -12.99 -23.91
C ALA A 295 3.37 -14.13 -23.93
N GLU A 296 4.03 -14.37 -25.07
CA GLU A 296 5.10 -15.38 -25.17
C GLU A 296 6.38 -14.90 -24.46
N CYS A 297 6.72 -13.61 -24.58
CA CYS A 297 7.82 -13.01 -23.82
C CYS A 297 7.60 -13.16 -22.31
N ARG A 298 6.40 -12.82 -21.81
CA ARG A 298 5.98 -12.98 -20.42
C ARG A 298 6.10 -14.43 -19.97
N ALA A 299 5.47 -15.36 -20.67
CA ALA A 299 5.51 -16.78 -20.32
C ALA A 299 6.94 -17.35 -20.30
N ARG A 300 7.79 -16.98 -21.26
CA ARG A 300 9.20 -17.42 -21.28
C ARG A 300 10.04 -16.76 -20.20
N ALA A 301 9.80 -15.49 -19.89
CA ALA A 301 10.50 -14.78 -18.81
C ALA A 301 10.17 -15.37 -17.44
N LEU A 302 8.88 -15.57 -17.14
CA LEU A 302 8.41 -16.17 -15.88
C LEU A 302 8.89 -17.61 -15.72
N ALA A 303 8.97 -18.38 -16.81
CA ALA A 303 9.49 -19.75 -16.78
C ALA A 303 11.04 -19.84 -16.74
N GLY A 304 11.76 -18.73 -16.72
CA GLY A 304 13.23 -18.71 -16.78
C GLY A 304 13.82 -19.28 -18.08
N LYS A 305 13.04 -19.28 -19.18
CA LYS A 305 13.40 -19.88 -20.48
C LYS A 305 14.01 -18.88 -21.46
N LEU A 306 14.18 -17.62 -21.07
CA LEU A 306 14.89 -16.63 -21.87
C LEU A 306 16.39 -16.69 -21.57
N THR A 307 17.22 -16.79 -22.61
CA THR A 307 18.68 -16.71 -22.48
C THR A 307 19.10 -15.25 -22.37
N ALA A 308 19.31 -14.78 -21.14
CA ALA A 308 19.76 -13.42 -20.88
C ALA A 308 21.27 -13.26 -21.10
N ILE A 309 21.69 -12.04 -21.45
CA ILE A 309 23.10 -11.65 -21.48
C ILE A 309 23.66 -11.71 -20.03
N PRO A 310 24.91 -12.16 -19.79
CA PRO A 310 25.50 -12.18 -18.45
C PRO A 310 25.43 -10.80 -17.75
N GLY A 311 24.84 -10.76 -16.56
CA GLY A 311 24.56 -9.52 -15.81
C GLY A 311 23.32 -8.74 -16.27
N GLY A 312 22.55 -9.28 -17.22
CA GLY A 312 21.31 -8.72 -17.76
C GLY A 312 20.06 -9.53 -17.43
N MET A 313 20.11 -10.29 -16.32
CA MET A 313 19.03 -11.16 -15.85
C MET A 313 18.68 -10.83 -14.39
N TRP A 314 17.40 -10.72 -14.06
CA TRP A 314 16.80 -11.77 -13.22
C TRP A 314 17.44 -12.09 -11.85
N ASN A 315 17.79 -11.18 -10.94
CA ASN A 315 18.57 -11.58 -9.75
C ASN A 315 17.76 -12.45 -8.75
N GLN A 316 18.44 -13.44 -8.16
CA GLN A 316 17.97 -14.76 -7.68
C GLN A 316 17.11 -14.84 -6.39
N THR A 317 16.36 -13.82 -6.00
CA THR A 317 15.70 -13.77 -4.67
C THR A 317 14.46 -14.68 -4.55
N VAL A 318 13.81 -15.03 -5.67
CA VAL A 318 12.53 -15.78 -5.65
C VAL A 318 12.71 -17.28 -5.37
N ASN A 319 13.83 -17.89 -5.77
CA ASN A 319 14.13 -19.30 -5.45
C ASN A 319 14.55 -19.48 -3.97
N PHE A 320 15.04 -18.42 -3.33
CA PHE A 320 15.53 -18.44 -1.95
C PHE A 320 14.40 -18.67 -0.93
N ARG A 321 13.21 -18.04 -1.11
CA ARG A 321 12.05 -18.25 -0.21
C ARG A 321 11.55 -19.70 -0.25
N ARG A 322 11.56 -20.37 -1.41
CA ARG A 322 11.06 -21.76 -1.56
C ARG A 322 11.98 -22.80 -0.91
N GLU A 323 13.29 -22.65 -1.08
CA GLU A 323 14.26 -23.58 -0.51
C GLU A 323 14.39 -23.38 1.01
N VAL A 324 14.34 -22.13 1.48
CA VAL A 324 14.45 -21.80 2.91
C VAL A 324 13.17 -22.14 3.68
N ALA A 325 11.97 -21.90 3.13
CA ALA A 325 10.71 -22.22 3.80
C ALA A 325 10.47 -23.74 3.93
N ALA A 326 10.77 -24.52 2.89
CA ALA A 326 10.61 -25.97 2.91
C ALA A 326 11.59 -26.68 3.87
N GLU A 327 12.82 -26.17 4.02
CA GLU A 327 13.78 -26.68 5.01
C GLU A 327 13.48 -26.17 6.44
N LEU A 328 13.01 -24.93 6.62
CA LEU A 328 12.60 -24.41 7.93
C LEU A 328 11.42 -25.20 8.50
N GLU A 329 10.43 -25.57 7.67
CA GLU A 329 9.31 -26.41 8.08
C GLU A 329 9.76 -27.83 8.49
N ASP A 330 10.69 -28.46 7.74
CA ASP A 330 11.22 -29.80 8.05
C ASP A 330 12.14 -29.79 9.30
N VAL A 331 12.85 -28.68 9.57
CA VAL A 331 13.69 -28.50 10.76
C VAL A 331 12.84 -28.18 11.99
N MET A 332 11.86 -27.28 11.88
CA MET A 332 10.91 -26.97 12.96
C MET A 332 10.06 -28.19 13.35
N ALA A 333 9.71 -29.05 12.38
CA ALA A 333 9.00 -30.31 12.64
C ALA A 333 9.86 -31.36 13.37
N ARG A 334 11.19 -31.32 13.21
CA ARG A 334 12.11 -32.27 13.88
C ARG A 334 12.48 -31.83 15.30
N GLU A 335 12.58 -30.53 15.57
CA GLU A 335 13.06 -30.01 16.85
C GLU A 335 11.96 -29.76 17.91
N GLN A 336 10.67 -29.80 17.56
CA GLN A 336 9.58 -29.82 18.56
C GLN A 336 9.64 -31.02 19.53
N SER A 337 10.50 -32.00 19.27
CA SER A 337 10.67 -33.19 20.10
C SER A 337 11.75 -33.09 21.21
N SER A 338 12.52 -32.00 21.33
CA SER A 338 13.57 -31.90 22.35
C SER A 338 13.74 -30.51 23.00
N PHE A 339 13.20 -30.38 24.21
CA PHE A 339 13.53 -29.44 25.32
C PHE A 339 13.38 -27.91 25.15
N ALA A 340 12.89 -27.31 26.25
CA ALA A 340 12.61 -25.89 26.46
C ALA A 340 13.89 -25.05 26.63
N GLY A 341 14.07 -24.07 25.74
CA GLY A 341 15.16 -23.09 25.77
C GLY A 341 15.24 -22.35 24.44
N GLY A 342 14.51 -21.25 24.32
CA GLY A 342 14.29 -20.52 23.06
C GLY A 342 15.47 -19.68 22.55
N GLY A 343 15.38 -19.32 21.26
CA GLY A 343 16.10 -18.23 20.61
C GLY A 343 17.46 -18.58 19.98
N ALA A 344 18.41 -19.04 20.78
CA ALA A 344 19.81 -19.15 20.32
C ALA A 344 20.07 -20.30 19.34
N ALA A 345 19.33 -21.40 19.45
CA ALA A 345 19.48 -22.57 18.58
C ALA A 345 18.92 -22.35 17.16
N ALA A 346 17.80 -21.63 17.04
CA ALA A 346 17.21 -21.24 15.76
C ALA A 346 18.13 -20.31 14.96
N ALA A 347 18.79 -19.36 15.64
CA ALA A 347 19.80 -18.48 15.04
C ALA A 347 21.05 -19.26 14.58
N ALA A 348 21.49 -20.25 15.36
CA ALA A 348 22.62 -21.12 14.99
C ALA A 348 22.30 -22.06 13.82
N ALA A 349 21.07 -22.58 13.75
CA ALA A 349 20.58 -23.39 12.64
C ALA A 349 20.47 -22.57 11.34
N ALA A 350 19.92 -21.35 11.41
CA ALA A 350 19.85 -20.42 10.28
C ALA A 350 21.26 -20.05 9.75
N ALA A 351 22.23 -19.84 10.65
CA ALA A 351 23.62 -19.58 10.29
C ALA A 351 24.32 -20.79 9.63
N ALA A 352 24.03 -22.01 10.09
CA ALA A 352 24.59 -23.24 9.52
C ALA A 352 24.04 -23.59 8.13
N VAL A 353 22.77 -23.23 7.85
CA VAL A 353 22.12 -23.37 6.53
C VAL A 353 22.68 -22.33 5.56
N ALA A 354 22.78 -21.05 5.96
CA ALA A 354 23.35 -19.99 5.14
C ALA A 354 24.82 -20.27 4.73
N ALA A 355 25.64 -20.83 5.63
CA ALA A 355 27.03 -21.17 5.35
C ALA A 355 27.20 -22.29 4.30
N ARG A 356 26.24 -23.24 4.20
CA ARG A 356 26.29 -24.33 3.21
C ARG A 356 25.84 -23.89 1.82
N SER A 357 24.86 -22.98 1.77
CA SER A 357 24.32 -22.43 0.52
C SER A 357 25.26 -21.40 -0.11
N LEU A 358 26.12 -20.75 0.67
CA LEU A 358 27.20 -19.88 0.18
C LEU A 358 28.43 -20.68 -0.30
N GLY A 359 28.75 -21.81 0.34
CA GLY A 359 29.87 -22.68 -0.06
C GLY A 359 29.73 -23.35 -1.43
N SER A 360 28.51 -23.41 -1.99
CA SER A 360 28.25 -23.87 -3.37
C SER A 360 28.45 -22.77 -4.42
N GLN A 361 28.40 -21.49 -4.05
CA GLN A 361 28.68 -20.33 -4.91
C GLN A 361 30.19 -20.04 -5.03
N GLU A 362 30.99 -20.27 -3.99
CA GLU A 362 32.45 -20.06 -4.04
C GLU A 362 33.22 -21.09 -4.89
N LYS A 363 32.67 -22.29 -5.10
CA LYS A 363 33.30 -23.33 -5.93
C LYS A 363 33.40 -22.98 -7.43
N LEU A 364 32.78 -21.88 -7.88
CA LEU A 364 32.91 -21.39 -9.26
C LEU A 364 33.93 -20.24 -9.43
N ARG A 365 34.65 -19.80 -8.39
CA ARG A 365 35.54 -18.62 -8.47
C ARG A 365 37.03 -18.83 -8.21
N VAL A 366 37.53 -20.05 -7.99
CA VAL A 366 38.99 -20.27 -7.83
C VAL A 366 39.50 -21.35 -8.79
N SER A 367 39.79 -20.95 -10.02
CA SER A 367 40.80 -21.61 -10.85
C SER A 367 42.01 -20.69 -11.00
N SER A 368 42.94 -20.79 -10.05
CA SER A 368 44.37 -20.44 -10.08
C SER A 368 44.81 -19.79 -8.76
N GLY A 369 45.78 -20.43 -8.07
CA GLY A 369 46.46 -19.88 -6.89
C GLY A 369 46.25 -20.67 -5.60
N ALA A 370 46.66 -21.95 -5.58
CA ALA A 370 46.82 -22.69 -4.33
C ALA A 370 48.10 -22.27 -3.61
N ALA A 371 47.98 -21.82 -2.35
CA ALA A 371 48.89 -22.14 -1.23
C ALA A 371 48.51 -21.31 0.00
N LEU A 372 48.63 -21.93 1.19
CA LEU A 372 48.53 -21.37 2.54
C LEU A 372 47.13 -21.31 3.18
N ALA A 373 46.63 -22.49 3.60
CA ALA A 373 46.02 -22.68 4.92
C ALA A 373 45.78 -24.18 5.17
N SER A 374 46.85 -24.94 5.37
CA SER A 374 46.78 -26.27 5.98
C SER A 374 47.69 -26.30 7.20
N ALA A 375 47.17 -25.93 8.37
CA ALA A 375 47.73 -26.35 9.65
C ALA A 375 46.79 -25.94 10.78
N SER A 376 46.63 -26.84 11.75
CA SER A 376 46.10 -26.61 13.11
C SER A 376 44.65 -27.01 13.36
N VAL A 377 44.31 -28.26 13.04
CA VAL A 377 43.58 -29.10 13.99
C VAL A 377 44.61 -30.02 14.64
N ALA A 378 44.95 -29.76 15.91
CA ALA A 378 45.33 -30.72 16.96
C ALA A 378 46.32 -30.13 17.99
N ARG A 379 45.84 -29.85 19.22
CA ARG A 379 46.24 -30.53 20.49
C ARG A 379 45.88 -29.69 21.72
N LEU A 380 44.95 -30.20 22.52
CA LEU A 380 44.93 -30.06 23.98
C LEU A 380 45.78 -31.21 24.58
N PRO A 381 46.62 -30.97 25.60
CA PRO A 381 47.30 -32.03 26.34
C PRO A 381 46.49 -32.56 27.54
N SER A 382 46.79 -33.82 27.81
CA SER A 382 46.29 -34.83 28.76
C SER A 382 46.67 -34.65 30.24
N ILE A 383 45.98 -35.39 31.13
CA ILE A 383 46.43 -36.28 32.26
C ILE A 383 45.13 -36.67 33.01
N MET A 384 44.73 -37.91 33.36
CA MET A 384 45.28 -39.24 33.67
C MET A 384 44.23 -40.29 33.19
N GLU A 385 44.50 -41.55 32.82
CA GLU A 385 45.04 -42.60 33.68
C GLU A 385 45.45 -43.84 32.85
N GLN A 386 46.65 -44.33 33.16
CA GLN A 386 47.29 -45.63 33.01
C GLN A 386 46.64 -46.85 32.28
N GLN A 387 47.54 -47.51 31.51
CA GLN A 387 47.71 -48.96 31.26
C GLN A 387 47.20 -49.60 29.93
N ARG A 388 48.03 -49.49 28.88
CA ARG A 388 48.80 -50.55 28.14
C ARG A 388 48.09 -51.81 27.53
N PRO A 389 48.70 -52.51 26.53
CA PRO A 389 48.38 -52.34 25.10
C PRO A 389 48.03 -53.66 24.37
N GLY A 390 47.61 -53.57 23.10
CA GLY A 390 47.50 -54.77 22.25
C GLY A 390 47.03 -54.54 20.81
N ALA A 391 47.97 -54.12 19.95
CA ALA A 391 48.13 -54.37 18.52
C ALA A 391 46.94 -54.77 17.59
N ALA A 392 46.88 -54.00 16.49
CA ALA A 392 46.82 -54.44 15.09
C ALA A 392 45.49 -54.97 14.49
N GLY A 393 45.07 -54.28 13.40
CA GLY A 393 44.96 -54.94 12.10
C GLY A 393 43.59 -54.95 11.42
N GLY A 394 43.54 -54.33 10.24
CA GLY A 394 42.69 -54.74 9.10
C GLY A 394 41.25 -54.20 9.11
N SER A 395 40.75 -53.56 8.05
CA SER A 395 40.64 -53.98 6.63
C SER A 395 39.21 -54.44 6.29
N PHE A 396 38.59 -53.65 5.41
CA PHE A 396 37.67 -54.05 4.31
C PHE A 396 36.17 -54.29 4.56
N LEU A 397 35.41 -53.69 3.60
CA LEU A 397 34.15 -54.14 2.96
C LEU A 397 32.94 -54.37 3.87
N ALA A 398 31.69 -54.40 3.44
CA ALA A 398 30.90 -53.90 2.33
C ALA A 398 29.45 -54.33 2.67
N ALA A 399 28.50 -53.82 1.90
CA ALA A 399 27.15 -54.37 1.69
C ALA A 399 26.08 -54.14 2.78
N ALA A 400 24.99 -53.56 2.30
CA ALA A 400 23.65 -53.49 2.88
C ALA A 400 22.94 -54.88 2.87
N PRO A 401 21.61 -54.99 3.01
CA PRO A 401 20.59 -54.27 3.81
C PRO A 401 19.79 -55.27 4.69
N SER A 402 18.82 -54.81 5.50
CA SER A 402 17.43 -55.37 5.63
C SER A 402 16.69 -55.02 6.93
N ALA A 403 15.54 -54.38 6.76
CA ALA A 403 14.19 -54.73 7.26
C ALA A 403 13.75 -54.61 8.74
N MET A 404 12.51 -54.10 8.83
CA MET A 404 11.40 -54.34 9.80
C MET A 404 11.41 -53.59 11.14
N MET A 405 10.57 -52.56 11.37
CA MET A 405 9.11 -52.52 11.55
C MET A 405 8.63 -53.03 12.94
N ARG A 406 8.21 -52.10 13.83
CA ARG A 406 6.84 -51.98 14.43
C ARG A 406 6.83 -51.29 15.81
N ARG A 407 6.04 -50.21 15.86
CA ARG A 407 4.99 -49.81 16.83
C ARG A 407 5.18 -50.14 18.34
N ALA A 408 5.01 -49.11 19.16
CA ALA A 408 4.47 -49.23 20.50
C ALA A 408 3.47 -48.08 20.78
N SER A 409 2.43 -48.43 21.54
CA SER A 409 1.21 -47.71 21.86
C SER A 409 1.11 -47.52 23.38
N GLN A 410 0.39 -46.48 23.82
CA GLN A 410 -0.39 -46.38 25.08
C GLN A 410 0.36 -46.54 26.43
N ARG A 411 -0.06 -46.02 27.58
CA ARG A 411 -0.90 -44.89 28.10
C ARG A 411 -0.94 -45.11 29.63
N ALA A 412 -1.22 -44.06 30.41
CA ALA A 412 -1.73 -44.06 31.80
C ALA A 412 -0.71 -44.32 32.93
N ALA A 413 -0.85 -43.80 34.16
CA ALA A 413 -1.57 -42.66 34.75
C ALA A 413 -1.20 -42.64 36.25
N GLU A 414 -1.15 -41.43 36.84
CA GLU A 414 -1.53 -41.02 38.21
C GLU A 414 -1.03 -41.74 39.49
N GLY A 415 -0.70 -40.92 40.52
CA GLY A 415 -0.61 -41.37 41.92
C GLY A 415 0.11 -40.42 42.90
N SER A 416 -0.66 -39.53 43.53
CA SER A 416 -0.37 -38.53 44.58
C SER A 416 0.46 -38.96 45.82
N ILE A 417 0.97 -37.97 46.61
CA ILE A 417 0.57 -37.65 48.03
C ILE A 417 1.63 -36.81 48.83
N MET A 418 1.14 -35.71 49.47
CA MET A 418 1.55 -34.97 50.71
C MET A 418 2.96 -34.33 50.88
N SER A 419 3.24 -33.29 51.68
CA SER A 419 2.58 -32.05 52.18
C SER A 419 3.52 -31.35 53.22
N PHE A 420 3.76 -30.02 53.10
CA PHE A 420 4.08 -28.97 54.13
C PHE A 420 5.35 -29.04 55.04
N PRO A 421 5.73 -27.95 55.77
CA PRO A 421 5.71 -26.49 55.50
C PRO A 421 6.97 -25.70 56.00
N ALA A 422 7.01 -24.38 55.67
CA ALA A 422 7.42 -23.24 56.54
C ALA A 422 8.93 -23.01 56.87
N LEU A 423 9.49 -21.82 57.13
CA LEU A 423 9.05 -20.42 57.27
C LEU A 423 10.30 -19.49 57.32
N ARG A 424 10.12 -18.24 56.83
CA ARG A 424 10.62 -16.94 57.34
C ARG A 424 12.06 -16.39 57.09
N ARG A 425 12.01 -15.20 56.48
CA ARG A 425 12.92 -14.03 56.42
C ARG A 425 13.34 -13.46 57.79
N VAL A 426 14.36 -12.57 57.79
CA VAL A 426 14.43 -11.18 58.35
C VAL A 426 15.94 -10.78 58.48
N SER A 427 16.49 -9.84 57.69
CA SER A 427 16.72 -8.37 57.95
C SER A 427 17.79 -8.08 59.04
N ALA A 428 18.64 -7.04 59.07
CA ALA A 428 19.05 -5.92 58.20
C ALA A 428 20.19 -5.12 58.90
N ARG A 429 21.18 -4.58 58.14
CA ARG A 429 21.92 -3.28 58.27
C ARG A 429 22.69 -2.91 59.59
N PRO A 430 23.47 -1.78 59.65
CA PRO A 430 24.43 -1.13 58.73
C PRO A 430 25.72 -0.56 59.43
N GLY A 431 26.66 0.06 58.67
CA GLY A 431 27.46 1.22 59.16
C GLY A 431 28.98 1.21 58.94
N SER A 432 29.46 2.09 58.05
CA SER A 432 30.86 2.45 57.68
C SER A 432 31.48 3.49 58.67
N PRO A 433 32.63 4.20 58.42
CA PRO A 433 33.91 3.98 57.67
C PRO A 433 35.12 4.32 58.64
N PRO A 434 36.29 4.97 58.33
CA PRO A 434 37.03 5.29 57.08
C PRO A 434 38.61 5.19 57.11
N LEU A 435 39.20 5.43 55.91
CA LEU A 435 40.43 6.21 55.57
C LEU A 435 41.86 5.59 55.52
N ALA A 436 42.61 6.15 54.56
CA ALA A 436 43.82 5.66 53.90
C ALA A 436 45.15 6.27 54.43
N HIS A 437 46.29 5.61 54.17
CA HIS A 437 47.51 6.21 53.63
C HIS A 437 48.54 5.14 53.18
N ALA A 438 49.46 5.55 52.32
CA ALA A 438 50.16 4.74 51.31
C ALA A 438 51.63 4.37 51.64
N SER A 439 52.15 3.45 50.80
CA SER A 439 53.52 3.35 50.23
C SER A 439 54.43 2.15 50.59
N GLY A 440 54.53 1.23 49.60
CA GLY A 440 55.71 0.45 49.10
C GLY A 440 56.42 -0.57 50.02
N ARG A 441 56.89 -1.75 49.58
CA ARG A 441 56.97 -2.47 48.28
C ARG A 441 57.48 -3.91 48.61
N PHE A 442 57.28 -4.86 47.68
CA PHE A 442 57.83 -6.24 47.58
C PHE A 442 57.02 -7.41 48.17
N ALA A 443 56.10 -7.95 47.37
CA ALA A 443 55.95 -9.38 47.06
C ALA A 443 54.73 -9.58 46.14
N ALA A 444 54.85 -9.12 44.90
CA ALA A 444 54.00 -9.52 43.77
C ALA A 444 54.97 -10.12 42.76
N LEU A 445 54.85 -11.41 42.46
CA LEU A 445 55.46 -12.16 41.34
C LEU A 445 55.08 -13.65 41.53
N ALA A 446 53.79 -13.96 41.42
CA ALA A 446 53.27 -15.33 41.20
C ALA A 446 51.75 -15.35 40.94
N GLU A 447 50.98 -14.37 41.42
CA GLU A 447 49.53 -14.28 41.16
C GLU A 447 49.15 -13.19 40.14
N GLU A 448 50.08 -12.29 39.81
CA GLU A 448 49.86 -11.28 38.76
C GLU A 448 50.08 -11.81 37.34
N GLU A 449 50.78 -12.93 37.13
CA GLU A 449 50.99 -13.47 35.77
C GLU A 449 49.77 -14.26 35.28
N GLU A 450 49.04 -14.96 36.16
CA GLU A 450 47.79 -15.64 35.78
C GLU A 450 46.61 -14.67 35.64
N VAL A 451 46.55 -13.62 36.48
CA VAL A 451 45.54 -12.56 36.35
C VAL A 451 45.88 -11.59 35.22
N ALA A 452 47.15 -11.30 34.93
CA ALA A 452 47.53 -10.53 33.75
C ALA A 452 47.42 -11.33 32.45
N LEU A 453 47.60 -12.66 32.45
CA LEU A 453 47.34 -13.47 31.25
C LEU A 453 45.83 -13.67 31.04
N ALA A 454 45.03 -13.77 32.10
CA ALA A 454 43.57 -13.77 32.00
C ALA A 454 43.00 -12.38 31.66
N ALA A 455 43.60 -11.30 32.16
CA ALA A 455 43.23 -9.93 31.83
C ALA A 455 43.78 -9.49 30.48
N ALA A 456 44.93 -10.01 30.01
CA ALA A 456 45.43 -9.81 28.66
C ALA A 456 44.65 -10.68 27.66
N ALA A 457 44.21 -11.89 28.03
CA ALA A 457 43.29 -12.69 27.21
C ALA A 457 41.86 -12.11 27.22
N ALA A 458 41.42 -11.50 28.32
CA ALA A 458 40.15 -10.76 28.38
C ALA A 458 40.26 -9.38 27.71
N ALA A 459 41.44 -8.76 27.69
CA ALA A 459 41.72 -7.52 26.98
C ALA A 459 42.03 -7.76 25.50
N GLU A 460 42.57 -8.91 25.09
CA GLU A 460 42.59 -9.37 23.69
C GLU A 460 41.20 -9.82 23.28
N ALA A 461 40.40 -10.46 24.14
CA ALA A 461 38.99 -10.72 23.86
C ALA A 461 38.16 -9.43 23.81
N ALA A 462 38.49 -8.41 24.61
CA ALA A 462 37.84 -7.10 24.60
C ALA A 462 38.40 -6.13 23.54
N ALA A 463 39.65 -6.30 23.10
CA ALA A 463 40.27 -5.54 21.99
C ALA A 463 40.03 -6.20 20.63
N VAL A 464 39.75 -7.51 20.58
CA VAL A 464 39.08 -8.17 19.45
C VAL A 464 37.60 -7.73 19.37
N VAL A 465 37.04 -7.20 20.46
CA VAL A 465 35.74 -6.51 20.51
C VAL A 465 35.85 -4.98 20.36
N ALA A 466 37.06 -4.41 20.29
CA ALA A 466 37.31 -2.98 20.07
C ALA A 466 38.27 -2.68 18.90
N GLY A 467 38.34 -3.58 17.91
CA GLY A 467 38.64 -3.20 16.53
C GLY A 467 37.34 -2.72 15.85
N PRO A 468 37.40 -2.03 14.70
CA PRO A 468 36.18 -1.80 13.94
C PRO A 468 35.55 -3.17 13.71
N ALA A 469 34.30 -3.35 14.16
CA ALA A 469 33.54 -4.53 13.82
C ALA A 469 33.73 -4.81 12.32
N PRO A 470 33.95 -6.07 11.88
CA PRO A 470 33.82 -6.36 10.46
C PRO A 470 32.48 -5.76 10.02
N PRO A 471 32.39 -5.11 8.84
CA PRO A 471 31.19 -4.36 8.49
C PRO A 471 30.00 -5.29 8.70
N LEU A 472 29.11 -4.91 9.63
CA LEU A 472 27.80 -5.54 9.87
C LEU A 472 26.85 -5.27 8.68
N ALA A 473 27.41 -5.19 7.49
CA ALA A 473 26.74 -5.52 6.25
C ALA A 473 26.66 -7.06 6.23
N ASP A 474 25.43 -7.59 6.21
CA ASP A 474 25.10 -9.01 6.01
C ASP A 474 24.93 -9.89 7.25
N SER A 475 24.22 -9.40 8.27
CA SER A 475 23.42 -10.27 9.13
C SER A 475 22.17 -10.73 8.37
N VAL A 476 21.88 -12.04 8.35
CA VAL A 476 20.64 -12.60 7.76
C VAL A 476 19.39 -11.90 8.31
N LEU A 477 19.44 -11.50 9.58
CA LEU A 477 18.34 -10.79 10.24
C LEU A 477 18.19 -9.36 9.72
N VAL A 478 19.30 -8.66 9.45
CA VAL A 478 19.26 -7.32 8.81
C VAL A 478 18.68 -7.43 7.41
N GLN A 479 19.07 -8.45 6.63
CA GLN A 479 18.51 -8.69 5.30
C GLN A 479 17.02 -9.05 5.35
N ALA A 480 16.57 -9.82 6.35
CA ALA A 480 15.17 -10.13 6.57
C ALA A 480 14.35 -8.88 6.96
N VAL A 481 14.90 -8.02 7.82
CA VAL A 481 14.29 -6.73 8.19
C VAL A 481 14.17 -5.82 6.97
N LEU A 482 15.24 -5.68 6.18
CA LEU A 482 15.21 -4.84 4.97
C LEU A 482 14.23 -5.39 3.94
N ALA A 483 14.14 -6.72 3.76
CA ALA A 483 13.18 -7.33 2.86
C ALA A 483 11.72 -7.07 3.30
N CYS A 484 11.44 -7.16 4.60
CA CYS A 484 10.14 -6.85 5.17
C CYS A 484 9.78 -5.37 4.98
N LEU A 485 10.73 -4.46 5.24
CA LEU A 485 10.57 -3.02 5.02
C LEU A 485 10.33 -2.69 3.54
N ALA A 486 11.06 -3.32 2.63
CA ALA A 486 10.88 -3.15 1.19
C ALA A 486 9.48 -3.59 0.74
N GLU A 487 9.01 -4.74 1.24
CA GLU A 487 7.66 -5.29 0.97
C GLU A 487 6.56 -4.32 1.43
N GLU A 488 6.67 -3.77 2.64
CA GLU A 488 5.69 -2.82 3.18
C GLU A 488 5.73 -1.45 2.49
N LEU A 489 6.88 -1.08 1.93
CA LEU A 489 7.04 0.09 1.07
C LEU A 489 6.57 -0.14 -0.37
N GLY A 490 6.20 -1.37 -0.74
CA GLY A 490 5.87 -1.71 -2.12
C GLY A 490 7.07 -1.62 -3.08
N GLN A 491 8.29 -1.68 -2.54
CA GLN A 491 9.55 -1.45 -3.26
C GLN A 491 10.43 -2.72 -3.26
N PRO A 492 11.33 -2.88 -4.24
CA PRO A 492 12.30 -3.97 -4.22
C PRO A 492 13.39 -3.63 -3.20
N LEU A 493 13.97 -4.65 -2.56
CA LEU A 493 15.06 -4.47 -1.61
C LEU A 493 16.24 -3.69 -2.23
N GLU A 494 16.56 -3.96 -3.50
CA GLU A 494 17.62 -3.28 -4.24
C GLU A 494 17.29 -1.82 -4.60
N GLY A 495 16.02 -1.43 -4.52
CA GLY A 495 15.54 -0.07 -4.75
C GLY A 495 15.63 0.82 -3.50
N LEU A 496 15.88 0.23 -2.32
CA LEU A 496 16.06 0.99 -1.10
C LEU A 496 17.47 1.59 -1.06
N ASP A 497 17.57 2.90 -1.21
CA ASP A 497 18.78 3.65 -0.82
C ASP A 497 18.97 3.53 0.70
N LEU A 498 19.94 2.71 1.09
CA LEU A 498 20.23 2.36 2.47
C LEU A 498 20.80 3.51 3.31
N ASP A 499 21.24 4.59 2.66
CA ASP A 499 21.74 5.81 3.29
C ASP A 499 20.62 6.84 3.52
N LYS A 500 19.43 6.60 2.96
CA LYS A 500 18.23 7.41 3.16
C LYS A 500 17.31 6.81 4.22
N SER A 501 16.52 7.64 4.88
CA SER A 501 15.52 7.17 5.84
C SER A 501 14.35 6.48 5.16
N LEU A 502 13.62 5.64 5.89
CA LEU A 502 12.43 4.96 5.36
C LEU A 502 11.34 5.95 4.92
N VAL A 503 11.25 7.10 5.58
CA VAL A 503 10.33 8.19 5.20
C VAL A 503 10.69 8.77 3.82
N HIS A 504 11.97 8.78 3.45
CA HIS A 504 12.40 9.16 2.10
C HIS A 504 11.88 8.20 1.03
N HIS A 505 11.77 6.92 1.39
CA HIS A 505 11.20 5.88 0.53
C HIS A 505 9.66 5.86 0.51
N GLY A 506 9.02 6.84 1.16
CA GLY A 506 7.57 7.00 1.16
C GLY A 506 6.86 6.37 2.36
N LEU A 507 7.59 5.89 3.38
CA LEU A 507 6.96 5.31 4.58
C LEU A 507 6.06 6.34 5.29
N GLY A 508 4.74 6.15 5.16
CA GLY A 508 3.74 6.91 5.89
C GLY A 508 3.48 6.38 7.30
N SER A 509 2.76 7.14 8.14
CA SER A 509 2.45 6.73 9.51
C SER A 509 1.64 5.43 9.60
N LEU A 510 0.71 5.21 8.67
CA LEU A 510 -0.11 3.99 8.62
C LEU A 510 0.69 2.78 8.11
N GLN A 511 1.47 2.96 7.04
CA GLN A 511 2.40 1.94 6.55
C GLN A 511 3.42 1.56 7.62
N ALA A 512 3.88 2.52 8.42
CA ALA A 512 4.80 2.25 9.52
C ALA A 512 4.16 1.36 10.62
N VAL A 513 2.85 1.48 10.88
CA VAL A 513 2.13 0.57 11.81
C VAL A 513 2.09 -0.84 11.24
N ARG A 514 1.78 -1.00 9.96
CA ARG A 514 1.82 -2.30 9.27
C ARG A 514 3.22 -2.90 9.29
N ALA A 515 4.23 -2.09 8.94
CA ALA A 515 5.62 -2.50 8.93
C ALA A 515 6.13 -2.93 10.31
N ALA A 516 5.77 -2.21 11.37
CA ALA A 516 6.12 -2.60 12.74
C ALA A 516 5.56 -3.99 13.09
N ALA A 517 4.32 -4.28 12.69
CA ALA A 517 3.69 -5.57 12.96
C ALA A 517 4.27 -6.71 12.11
N ALA A 518 4.50 -6.47 10.81
CA ALA A 518 5.15 -7.44 9.93
C ALA A 518 6.57 -7.76 10.42
N LEU A 519 7.31 -6.73 10.82
CA LEU A 519 8.64 -6.89 11.41
C LEU A 519 8.62 -7.62 12.74
N GLN A 520 7.61 -7.41 13.59
CA GLN A 520 7.46 -8.18 14.82
C GLN A 520 7.33 -9.69 14.54
N GLY A 521 6.61 -10.07 13.48
CA GLY A 521 6.52 -11.47 13.04
C GLY A 521 7.87 -12.05 12.61
N VAL A 522 8.72 -11.25 11.97
CA VAL A 522 10.07 -11.64 11.53
C VAL A 522 11.07 -11.68 12.68
N LEU A 523 10.99 -10.71 13.60
CA LEU A 523 11.99 -10.46 14.64
C LEU A 523 11.71 -11.19 15.95
N GLY A 524 10.44 -11.56 16.20
CA GLY A 524 10.04 -12.22 17.44
C GLY A 524 9.99 -11.29 18.65
N TYR A 525 9.93 -9.97 18.47
CA TYR A 525 9.71 -8.98 19.52
C TYR A 525 9.03 -7.70 18.98
N PRO A 526 8.40 -6.88 19.85
CA PRO A 526 7.69 -5.68 19.42
C PRO A 526 8.61 -4.63 18.80
N VAL A 527 8.21 -4.06 17.66
CA VAL A 527 8.92 -2.98 16.98
C VAL A 527 8.31 -1.63 17.34
N ASP A 528 9.16 -0.71 17.79
CA ASP A 528 8.74 0.67 18.05
C ASP A 528 8.48 1.41 16.73
N LEU A 529 7.23 1.82 16.52
CA LEU A 529 6.80 2.62 15.37
C LEU A 529 7.69 3.85 15.15
N THR A 530 8.14 4.48 16.24
CA THR A 530 8.96 5.70 16.14
C THR A 530 10.35 5.43 15.57
N ALA A 531 10.89 4.22 15.74
CA ALA A 531 12.16 3.84 15.13
C ALA A 531 12.08 3.78 13.59
N LEU A 532 10.89 3.53 13.04
CA LEU A 532 10.66 3.49 11.59
C LEU A 532 10.48 4.88 10.97
N LEU A 533 9.91 5.81 11.73
CA LEU A 533 9.60 7.17 11.26
C LEU A 533 10.71 8.18 11.57
N GLN A 534 11.77 7.77 12.27
CA GLN A 534 12.92 8.61 12.54
C GLN A 534 13.71 8.90 11.26
N PRO A 535 14.36 10.08 11.16
CA PRO A 535 15.22 10.44 10.05
C PRO A 535 16.60 9.77 10.13
N VAL A 536 16.61 8.46 10.34
CA VAL A 536 17.79 7.62 10.45
C VAL A 536 17.94 6.81 9.15
N PRO A 537 19.16 6.61 8.62
CA PRO A 537 19.36 5.79 7.42
C PRO A 537 18.74 4.39 7.54
N THR A 538 18.17 3.89 6.45
CA THR A 538 17.49 2.58 6.40
C THR A 538 18.39 1.44 6.84
N SER A 539 19.69 1.48 6.49
CA SER A 539 20.67 0.51 6.98
C SER A 539 20.88 0.54 8.50
N GLU A 540 20.80 1.72 9.11
CA GLU A 540 20.96 1.89 10.55
C GLU A 540 19.67 1.48 11.28
N THR A 541 18.51 1.89 10.78
CA THR A 541 17.21 1.40 11.29
C THR A 541 17.15 -0.12 11.24
N ALA A 542 17.51 -0.74 10.12
CA ALA A 542 17.50 -2.20 10.01
C ALA A 542 18.49 -2.88 10.97
N ARG A 543 19.64 -2.27 11.24
CA ARG A 543 20.62 -2.76 12.23
C ARG A 543 20.13 -2.60 13.66
N LEU A 544 19.54 -1.46 13.99
CA LEU A 544 18.96 -1.17 15.31
C LEU A 544 17.81 -2.13 15.63
N LEU A 545 16.95 -2.37 14.63
CA LEU A 545 15.92 -3.37 14.71
C LEU A 545 16.58 -4.73 14.89
N ALA A 546 17.36 -5.25 13.93
CA ALA A 546 17.97 -6.59 14.05
C ALA A 546 18.78 -6.84 15.34
N GLY A 547 19.40 -5.82 15.94
CA GLY A 547 20.13 -5.92 17.21
C GLY A 547 19.27 -5.78 18.48
N GLY A 548 17.99 -5.47 18.33
CA GLY A 548 17.02 -5.29 19.40
C GLY A 548 16.56 -6.59 20.04
N GLY A 549 15.86 -6.46 21.16
CA GLY A 549 15.23 -7.57 21.86
C GLY A 549 14.20 -7.08 22.87
N GLY A 550 13.11 -7.82 22.99
CA GLY A 550 12.02 -7.56 23.92
C GLY A 550 11.11 -8.78 24.01
N ALA A 551 10.35 -8.92 25.09
CA ALA A 551 9.30 -9.94 25.12
C ALA A 551 8.13 -9.48 24.25
N ILE A 552 7.58 -10.36 23.41
CA ILE A 552 6.28 -10.11 22.78
C ILE A 552 5.24 -10.07 23.90
N GLU A 553 4.54 -8.95 23.99
CA GLU A 553 3.36 -8.82 24.86
C GLU A 553 2.17 -9.42 24.10
N THR A 554 1.78 -10.64 24.48
CA THR A 554 0.62 -11.34 23.91
C THR A 554 -0.63 -11.07 24.73
N ILE A 555 -1.78 -10.98 24.06
CA ILE A 555 -3.07 -10.85 24.75
C ILE A 555 -3.58 -12.26 25.09
N PRO A 556 -3.77 -12.61 26.37
CA PRO A 556 -4.24 -13.92 26.74
C PRO A 556 -5.72 -14.08 26.38
N ALA A 557 -6.05 -15.12 25.60
CA ALA A 557 -7.44 -15.54 25.40
C ALA A 557 -8.07 -15.94 26.75
N ARG A 558 -9.29 -15.46 27.02
CA ARG A 558 -9.99 -15.83 28.26
C ARG A 558 -10.51 -17.26 28.18
N SER A 559 -10.44 -17.97 29.30
CA SER A 559 -11.08 -19.30 29.46
C SER A 559 -12.55 -19.22 29.90
N VAL A 560 -13.15 -18.03 29.88
CA VAL A 560 -14.49 -17.77 30.40
C VAL A 560 -15.51 -17.82 29.25
N PRO A 561 -16.70 -18.40 29.46
CA PRO A 561 -17.78 -18.37 28.46
C PRO A 561 -18.11 -16.94 27.97
N GLU A 562 -18.51 -16.84 26.70
CA GLU A 562 -18.84 -15.55 26.06
C GLU A 562 -20.04 -14.81 26.69
N ASP A 563 -20.96 -15.53 27.33
CA ASP A 563 -22.18 -14.98 27.94
C ASP A 563 -21.94 -14.30 29.29
N VAL A 564 -20.74 -14.40 29.85
CA VAL A 564 -20.36 -13.69 31.07
C VAL A 564 -20.11 -12.22 30.76
N PRO A 565 -20.76 -11.26 31.46
CA PRO A 565 -20.47 -9.83 31.30
C PRO A 565 -18.98 -9.55 31.48
N THR A 566 -18.44 -8.65 30.66
CA THR A 566 -17.02 -8.29 30.69
C THR A 566 -16.85 -6.80 30.83
N ARG A 567 -15.69 -6.34 31.31
CA ARG A 567 -15.47 -4.90 31.45
C ARG A 567 -15.43 -4.21 30.09
N LEU A 568 -15.80 -2.94 30.12
CA LEU A 568 -15.58 -2.04 29.00
C LEU A 568 -14.09 -1.74 28.90
N SER A 569 -13.60 -1.58 27.67
CA SER A 569 -12.31 -0.90 27.49
C SER A 569 -12.47 0.57 27.89
N GLY A 570 -11.41 1.25 28.34
CA GLY A 570 -11.56 2.67 28.70
C GLY A 570 -11.98 3.57 27.52
N ASN A 571 -11.72 3.16 26.27
CA ASN A 571 -12.31 3.80 25.08
C ASN A 571 -13.84 3.63 25.05
N GLN A 572 -14.35 2.43 25.32
CA GLN A 572 -15.79 2.17 25.42
C GLN A 572 -16.46 2.87 26.60
N GLU A 573 -15.77 3.04 27.73
CA GLU A 573 -16.26 3.85 28.86
C GLU A 573 -16.44 5.32 28.45
N GLN A 574 -15.45 5.89 27.75
CA GLN A 574 -15.55 7.25 27.21
C GLN A 574 -16.72 7.34 26.21
N MET A 575 -16.88 6.36 25.33
CA MET A 575 -17.96 6.32 24.36
C MET A 575 -19.34 6.25 25.04
N LEU A 576 -19.49 5.43 26.08
CA LEU A 576 -20.72 5.35 26.87
C LEU A 576 -21.05 6.71 27.52
N MET A 577 -20.05 7.39 28.08
CA MET A 577 -20.23 8.72 28.65
C MET A 577 -20.69 9.73 27.59
N LEU A 578 -20.05 9.77 26.42
CA LEU A 578 -20.38 10.67 25.33
C LEU A 578 -21.80 10.44 24.79
N GLN A 579 -22.18 9.17 24.58
CA GLN A 579 -23.50 8.82 24.08
C GLN A 579 -24.60 9.07 25.13
N THR A 580 -24.31 8.85 26.42
CA THR A 580 -25.27 9.15 27.50
C THR A 580 -25.54 10.64 27.64
N MET A 581 -24.56 11.50 27.34
CA MET A 581 -24.73 12.96 27.33
C MET A 581 -25.58 13.46 26.16
N ARG A 582 -25.58 12.75 25.02
CA ARG A 582 -26.37 13.10 23.83
C ARG A 582 -26.96 11.84 23.15
N PRO A 583 -27.99 11.20 23.73
CA PRO A 583 -28.56 9.96 23.21
C PRO A 583 -29.11 10.08 21.78
N GLU A 584 -29.55 11.28 21.40
CA GLU A 584 -30.09 11.60 20.08
C GLU A 584 -29.02 11.83 18.99
N SER A 585 -27.74 11.85 19.36
CA SER A 585 -26.64 12.14 18.43
C SER A 585 -26.27 10.92 17.59
N ALA A 586 -26.12 11.15 16.28
CA ALA A 586 -25.52 10.20 15.34
C ALA A 586 -24.03 10.51 15.06
N ALA A 587 -23.43 11.43 15.82
CA ALA A 587 -22.04 11.84 15.62
C ALA A 587 -21.05 10.67 15.72
N TYR A 588 -21.39 9.61 16.46
CA TYR A 588 -20.53 8.44 16.64
C TYR A 588 -20.95 7.22 15.79
N ASN A 589 -21.82 7.42 14.80
CA ASN A 589 -22.06 6.43 13.77
C ASN A 589 -20.85 6.39 12.81
N VAL A 590 -20.44 5.18 12.44
CA VAL A 590 -19.44 4.88 11.42
C VAL A 590 -20.15 4.28 10.23
N THR A 591 -19.89 4.80 9.04
CA THR A 591 -20.62 4.45 7.83
C THR A 591 -19.69 3.97 6.72
N GLY A 592 -20.16 2.98 5.97
CA GLY A 592 -19.56 2.56 4.70
C GLY A 592 -20.65 2.45 3.65
N LEU A 593 -20.43 3.02 2.47
CA LEU A 593 -21.38 2.97 1.36
C LEU A 593 -20.77 2.17 0.21
N LEU A 594 -21.50 1.18 -0.28
CA LEU A 594 -21.16 0.41 -1.47
C LEU A 594 -22.16 0.71 -2.58
N GLN A 595 -21.64 0.97 -3.77
CA GLN A 595 -22.36 0.80 -5.02
C GLN A 595 -22.19 -0.65 -5.46
N LEU A 596 -23.28 -1.29 -5.82
CA LEU A 596 -23.31 -2.68 -6.28
C LEU A 596 -24.02 -2.69 -7.63
N ASP A 597 -23.29 -2.97 -8.70
CA ASP A 597 -23.86 -3.14 -10.04
C ASP A 597 -23.80 -4.62 -10.41
N GLY A 598 -24.95 -5.26 -10.64
CA GLY A 598 -25.08 -6.66 -11.03
C GLY A 598 -26.21 -7.43 -10.33
N ALA A 599 -26.10 -8.75 -10.32
CA ALA A 599 -27.09 -9.66 -9.73
C ALA A 599 -26.76 -9.95 -8.26
N LEU A 600 -27.15 -9.03 -7.37
CA LEU A 600 -26.99 -9.21 -5.92
C LEU A 600 -27.97 -10.25 -5.36
N ASP A 601 -27.46 -11.29 -4.70
CA ASP A 601 -28.29 -12.17 -3.87
C ASP A 601 -28.43 -11.58 -2.46
N VAL A 602 -29.61 -11.03 -2.17
CA VAL A 602 -29.86 -10.31 -0.91
C VAL A 602 -29.94 -11.25 0.29
N ASP A 603 -30.31 -12.51 0.10
CA ASP A 603 -30.40 -13.47 1.18
C ASP A 603 -29.01 -14.01 1.56
N VAL A 604 -28.14 -14.20 0.56
CA VAL A 604 -26.71 -14.49 0.77
C VAL A 604 -26.01 -13.29 1.43
N LEU A 605 -26.32 -12.06 1.02
CA LEU A 605 -25.81 -10.85 1.69
C LEU A 605 -26.25 -10.79 3.17
N GLN A 606 -27.52 -11.07 3.46
CA GLN A 606 -27.98 -11.12 4.84
C GLN A 606 -27.27 -12.22 5.65
N ALA A 607 -27.04 -13.39 5.03
CA ALA A 607 -26.33 -14.51 5.64
C ALA A 607 -24.86 -14.19 5.92
N SER A 608 -24.17 -13.49 5.01
CA SER A 608 -22.77 -13.07 5.20
C SER A 608 -22.63 -12.03 6.31
N LEU A 609 -23.53 -11.03 6.40
CA LEU A 609 -23.56 -10.08 7.51
C LEU A 609 -23.83 -10.77 8.86
N ASN A 610 -24.74 -11.74 8.89
CA ASN A 610 -25.01 -12.54 10.09
C ASN A 610 -23.81 -13.42 10.47
N TYR A 611 -23.07 -13.95 9.48
CA TYR A 611 -21.83 -14.69 9.72
C TYR A 611 -20.79 -13.79 10.41
N MET A 612 -20.64 -12.55 9.96
CA MET A 612 -19.74 -11.58 10.61
C MET A 612 -20.08 -11.35 12.08
N ALA A 613 -21.37 -11.21 12.41
CA ALA A 613 -21.80 -11.02 13.79
C ALA A 613 -21.64 -12.26 14.69
N ARG A 614 -21.64 -13.47 14.11
CA ARG A 614 -21.27 -14.70 14.84
C ARG A 614 -19.77 -14.73 15.14
N ARG A 615 -18.96 -14.47 14.12
CA ARG A 615 -17.50 -14.51 14.18
C ARG A 615 -16.89 -13.44 15.10
N HIS A 616 -17.41 -12.21 15.05
CA HIS A 616 -16.96 -11.08 15.85
C HIS A 616 -17.98 -10.75 16.93
N SER A 617 -17.76 -11.28 18.14
CA SER A 617 -18.68 -11.15 19.27
C SER A 617 -19.05 -9.69 19.60
N VAL A 618 -18.13 -8.74 19.36
CA VAL A 618 -18.35 -7.31 19.60
C VAL A 618 -19.54 -6.74 18.81
N LEU A 619 -19.88 -7.30 17.65
CA LEU A 619 -21.03 -6.84 16.85
C LEU A 619 -22.39 -7.15 17.52
N ARG A 620 -22.39 -8.10 18.46
CA ARG A 620 -23.55 -8.48 19.28
C ARG A 620 -23.54 -7.81 20.65
N MET A 621 -22.58 -6.92 20.91
CA MET A 621 -22.43 -6.27 22.19
C MET A 621 -23.48 -5.16 22.42
N VAL A 622 -23.95 -5.07 23.65
CA VAL A 622 -24.68 -3.91 24.21
C VAL A 622 -24.07 -3.51 25.56
N TYR A 623 -24.28 -2.26 25.96
CA TYR A 623 -23.89 -1.79 27.29
C TYR A 623 -24.93 -2.20 28.34
N SER A 624 -24.47 -2.65 29.51
CA SER A 624 -25.35 -2.84 30.67
C SER A 624 -25.85 -1.48 31.19
N ARG A 625 -27.10 -1.45 31.69
CA ARG A 625 -27.74 -0.24 32.26
C ARG A 625 -27.38 -0.02 33.73
N ASP A 626 -27.01 -1.11 34.40
CA ASP A 626 -26.80 -1.23 35.83
C ASP A 626 -25.30 -1.26 36.21
N GLU A 627 -24.43 -1.67 35.28
CA GLU A 627 -23.00 -1.80 35.51
C GLU A 627 -22.22 -1.40 34.23
N GLN A 628 -21.04 -0.79 34.36
CA GLN A 628 -20.19 -0.40 33.23
C GLN A 628 -19.49 -1.63 32.60
N HIS A 629 -20.29 -2.62 32.20
CA HIS A 629 -19.88 -3.86 31.55
C HIS A 629 -20.50 -3.94 30.15
N GLN A 630 -19.84 -4.67 29.27
CA GLN A 630 -20.41 -5.11 28.00
C GLN A 630 -21.10 -6.47 28.18
N VAL A 631 -22.26 -6.62 27.54
CA VAL A 631 -23.09 -7.82 27.53
C VAL A 631 -23.31 -8.24 26.07
N LEU A 632 -23.23 -9.53 25.78
CA LEU A 632 -23.47 -10.04 24.43
C LEU A 632 -24.92 -10.48 24.26
N LEU A 633 -25.54 -10.06 23.15
CA LEU A 633 -26.81 -10.62 22.71
C LEU A 633 -26.59 -12.09 22.28
N PRO A 634 -27.47 -13.03 22.69
CA PRO A 634 -27.33 -14.44 22.34
C PRO A 634 -27.30 -14.65 20.83
N GLU A 635 -26.41 -15.53 20.37
CA GLU A 635 -26.19 -15.78 18.95
C GLU A 635 -27.49 -16.15 18.20
N GLY A 636 -28.28 -17.07 18.76
CA GLY A 636 -29.55 -17.51 18.15
C GLY A 636 -30.68 -16.48 18.19
N ALA A 637 -30.50 -15.35 18.89
CA ALA A 637 -31.46 -14.26 18.98
C ALA A 637 -31.02 -13.00 18.22
N PHE A 638 -29.84 -13.03 17.58
CA PHE A 638 -29.25 -11.89 16.89
C PHE A 638 -29.29 -12.07 15.37
N SER A 639 -29.71 -11.01 14.66
CA SER A 639 -29.48 -10.86 13.22
C SER A 639 -29.17 -9.40 12.94
N VAL A 640 -28.25 -9.15 12.01
CA VAL A 640 -27.96 -7.80 11.52
C VAL A 640 -29.22 -7.25 10.83
N PRO A 641 -29.82 -6.15 11.32
CA PRO A 641 -30.99 -5.56 10.68
C PRO A 641 -30.65 -5.10 9.25
N LEU A 642 -31.44 -5.53 8.27
CA LEU A 642 -31.33 -5.10 6.86
C LEU A 642 -32.61 -4.41 6.42
N LEU A 643 -32.56 -3.08 6.27
CA LEU A 643 -33.66 -2.30 5.70
C LEU A 643 -33.54 -2.32 4.17
N ARG A 644 -34.54 -2.87 3.48
CA ARG A 644 -34.60 -2.87 2.01
C ARG A 644 -35.53 -1.74 1.55
N LEU A 645 -35.04 -0.86 0.68
CA LEU A 645 -35.79 0.22 0.06
C LEU A 645 -35.82 0.01 -1.45
N ASP A 646 -37.01 0.03 -2.04
CA ASP A 646 -37.20 -0.11 -3.48
C ASP A 646 -37.40 1.26 -4.11
N ALA A 647 -36.42 1.70 -4.90
CA ALA A 647 -36.46 2.91 -5.70
C ALA A 647 -36.62 2.60 -7.20
N SER A 648 -36.79 1.34 -7.60
CA SER A 648 -36.86 0.90 -9.01
C SER A 648 -38.14 1.40 -9.72
N HIS A 649 -39.19 1.69 -8.96
CA HIS A 649 -40.52 2.05 -9.47
C HIS A 649 -40.88 3.53 -9.29
N GLY A 650 -39.97 4.37 -8.80
CA GLY A 650 -40.22 5.80 -8.63
C GLY A 650 -39.35 6.45 -7.54
N PRO A 651 -39.58 7.74 -7.25
CA PRO A 651 -38.85 8.44 -6.20
C PRO A 651 -39.21 7.93 -4.81
N LEU A 652 -38.20 7.79 -3.95
CA LEU A 652 -38.41 7.46 -2.54
C LEU A 652 -39.11 8.62 -1.81
N PRO A 653 -39.98 8.34 -0.83
CA PRO A 653 -40.61 9.38 -0.02
C PRO A 653 -39.56 10.23 0.71
N ALA A 654 -39.78 11.54 0.74
CA ALA A 654 -38.91 12.44 1.50
C ALA A 654 -38.89 12.03 2.99
N PRO A 655 -37.71 11.86 3.59
CA PRO A 655 -37.60 11.48 4.99
C PRO A 655 -38.20 12.56 5.92
N ARG A 656 -39.02 12.13 6.89
CA ARG A 656 -39.64 13.03 7.87
C ARG A 656 -38.58 13.57 8.82
N GLY A 657 -38.52 14.90 8.99
CA GLY A 657 -37.60 15.55 9.93
C GLY A 657 -36.22 15.89 9.36
N ALA A 658 -35.94 15.54 8.10
CA ALA A 658 -34.79 16.07 7.39
C ALA A 658 -35.05 17.57 7.10
N GLY A 659 -34.40 18.46 7.87
CA GLY A 659 -34.40 19.88 7.54
C GLY A 659 -33.90 20.12 6.11
N THR A 660 -34.18 21.30 5.56
CA THR A 660 -33.87 21.74 4.18
C THR A 660 -32.37 21.85 3.86
N ALA A 661 -31.49 21.08 4.51
CA ALA A 661 -30.07 21.00 4.23
C ALA A 661 -29.79 20.16 2.96
N ALA A 662 -30.44 20.53 1.86
CA ALA A 662 -30.10 20.12 0.51
C ALA A 662 -29.16 21.18 -0.07
N ALA A 663 -27.84 20.95 -0.03
CA ALA A 663 -26.88 21.61 -0.94
C ALA A 663 -25.40 21.24 -0.75
N ALA A 664 -24.93 20.80 0.42
CA ALA A 664 -23.50 21.02 0.74
C ALA A 664 -22.54 19.83 0.55
N ASP A 665 -23.00 18.62 0.26
CA ASP A 665 -22.09 17.49 0.03
C ASP A 665 -22.16 17.13 -1.45
N ALA A 666 -21.02 17.23 -2.13
CA ALA A 666 -20.88 17.04 -3.56
C ALA A 666 -21.60 15.77 -4.03
N HIS A 667 -22.27 15.92 -5.18
CA HIS A 667 -22.82 14.88 -6.04
C HIS A 667 -22.14 13.53 -5.79
N LEU A 668 -22.81 12.58 -5.11
CA LEU A 668 -22.47 11.18 -5.30
C LEU A 668 -22.74 10.92 -6.78
N GLU A 669 -21.69 10.99 -7.60
CA GLU A 669 -21.80 10.89 -9.05
C GLU A 669 -22.55 9.61 -9.40
N GLY A 670 -23.64 9.76 -10.15
CA GLY A 670 -24.49 8.64 -10.56
C GLY A 670 -25.55 8.18 -9.54
N VAL A 671 -25.62 8.74 -8.33
CA VAL A 671 -26.70 8.45 -7.36
C VAL A 671 -27.88 9.39 -7.56
N ARG A 672 -29.09 8.85 -7.50
CA ARG A 672 -30.30 9.69 -7.55
C ARG A 672 -30.45 10.55 -6.28
N PRO A 673 -30.86 11.83 -6.39
CA PRO A 673 -30.97 12.72 -5.23
C PRO A 673 -31.89 12.22 -4.11
N ASP A 674 -32.99 11.55 -4.44
CA ASP A 674 -33.92 10.97 -3.45
C ASP A 674 -33.31 9.75 -2.73
N VAL A 675 -32.50 8.96 -3.43
CA VAL A 675 -31.73 7.84 -2.85
C VAL A 675 -30.63 8.36 -1.94
N ALA A 676 -29.86 9.36 -2.37
CA ALA A 676 -28.86 10.00 -1.53
C ALA A 676 -29.49 10.59 -0.24
N ALA A 677 -30.66 11.22 -0.35
CA ALA A 677 -31.39 11.75 0.80
C ALA A 677 -31.88 10.64 1.75
N ALA A 678 -32.38 9.52 1.21
CA ALA A 678 -32.80 8.36 2.00
C ALA A 678 -31.63 7.71 2.74
N LEU A 679 -30.51 7.47 2.05
CA LEU A 679 -29.27 6.95 2.64
C LEU A 679 -28.77 7.86 3.76
N ARG A 680 -28.75 9.19 3.55
CA ARG A 680 -28.32 10.16 4.56
C ARG A 680 -29.23 10.14 5.79
N ALA A 681 -30.55 10.08 5.59
CA ALA A 681 -31.50 9.98 6.68
C ALA A 681 -31.23 8.72 7.53
N GLN A 682 -30.92 7.59 6.89
CA GLN A 682 -30.56 6.36 7.60
C GLN A 682 -29.19 6.40 8.26
N ALA A 683 -28.19 7.05 7.66
CA ALA A 683 -26.88 7.27 8.27
C ALA A 683 -26.98 8.07 9.59
N GLY A 684 -27.88 9.05 9.61
CA GLY A 684 -28.13 9.93 10.77
C GLY A 684 -29.05 9.36 11.85
N VAL A 685 -29.53 8.11 11.76
CA VAL A 685 -30.35 7.52 12.84
C VAL A 685 -29.45 7.12 14.03
N PRO A 686 -29.66 7.64 15.25
CA PRO A 686 -28.85 7.27 16.41
C PRO A 686 -29.09 5.81 16.85
N PHE A 687 -28.11 5.22 17.52
CA PHE A 687 -28.25 3.90 18.16
C PHE A 687 -28.61 4.04 19.64
N ASP A 688 -29.48 3.16 20.15
CA ASP A 688 -29.59 2.93 21.59
C ASP A 688 -28.53 1.91 22.01
N VAL A 689 -27.46 2.41 22.63
CA VAL A 689 -26.30 1.62 23.07
C VAL A 689 -26.63 0.56 24.13
N PHE A 690 -27.78 0.69 24.81
CA PHE A 690 -28.21 -0.25 25.84
C PHE A 690 -29.13 -1.37 25.32
N CYS A 691 -29.68 -1.20 24.12
CA CYS A 691 -30.61 -2.17 23.53
C CYS A 691 -30.03 -2.86 22.28
N GLY A 692 -29.19 -2.16 21.51
CA GLY A 692 -28.65 -2.66 20.24
C GLY A 692 -29.74 -3.07 19.24
N PRO A 693 -29.38 -3.81 18.17
CA PRO A 693 -28.01 -4.04 17.67
C PRO A 693 -27.25 -2.75 17.37
N LEU A 694 -25.92 -2.76 17.55
CA LEU A 694 -25.04 -1.61 17.26
C LEU A 694 -24.47 -1.63 15.83
N VAL A 695 -25.15 -2.37 14.95
CA VAL A 695 -24.89 -2.52 13.52
C VAL A 695 -26.22 -2.61 12.80
N ARG A 696 -26.31 -2.03 11.60
CA ARG A 696 -27.43 -2.18 10.66
C ARG A 696 -26.95 -1.98 9.23
N ALA A 697 -27.71 -2.54 8.29
CA ALA A 697 -27.52 -2.38 6.86
C ALA A 697 -28.77 -1.77 6.22
N VAL A 698 -28.57 -0.95 5.19
CA VAL A 698 -29.65 -0.41 4.35
C VAL A 698 -29.30 -0.70 2.91
N LEU A 699 -30.16 -1.44 2.22
CA LEU A 699 -30.04 -1.73 0.80
C LEU A 699 -31.09 -0.92 0.04
N VAL A 700 -30.65 -0.08 -0.89
CA VAL A 700 -31.53 0.66 -1.80
C VAL A 700 -31.36 0.11 -3.20
N ASP A 701 -32.41 -0.50 -3.75
CA ASP A 701 -32.44 -0.98 -5.14
C ASP A 701 -32.92 0.15 -6.06
N GLU A 702 -32.06 0.62 -6.97
CA GLU A 702 -32.40 1.67 -7.95
C GLU A 702 -33.03 1.11 -9.23
N GLY A 703 -33.10 -0.22 -9.37
CA GLY A 703 -33.50 -0.92 -10.58
C GLY A 703 -32.36 -1.04 -11.59
N GLY A 704 -32.58 -1.86 -12.63
CA GLY A 704 -31.60 -2.06 -13.69
C GLY A 704 -30.31 -2.77 -13.26
N GLY A 705 -30.33 -3.47 -12.12
CA GLY A 705 -29.15 -4.15 -11.54
C GLY A 705 -28.26 -3.25 -10.69
N ARG A 706 -28.64 -1.98 -10.44
CA ARG A 706 -27.89 -1.08 -9.56
C ARG A 706 -28.51 -1.02 -8.17
N ALA A 707 -27.71 -1.23 -7.14
CA ALA A 707 -28.10 -1.10 -5.75
C ALA A 707 -27.04 -0.36 -4.91
N TRP A 708 -27.47 0.20 -3.78
CA TRP A 708 -26.64 0.90 -2.81
C TRP A 708 -26.76 0.23 -1.45
N LEU A 709 -25.65 -0.26 -0.91
CA LEU A 709 -25.58 -0.85 0.42
C LEU A 709 -24.87 0.11 1.39
N LEU A 710 -25.62 0.67 2.32
CA LEU A 710 -25.09 1.45 3.44
C LEU A 710 -24.99 0.57 4.68
N LEU A 711 -23.76 0.36 5.16
CA LEU A 711 -23.49 -0.21 6.47
C LEU A 711 -23.35 0.93 7.48
N VAL A 712 -24.06 0.83 8.61
CA VAL A 712 -23.96 1.77 9.72
C VAL A 712 -23.68 1.00 11.00
N LEU A 713 -22.60 1.35 11.69
CA LEU A 713 -22.19 0.78 12.96
C LEU A 713 -21.99 1.90 13.99
N HIS A 714 -22.06 1.59 15.27
CA HIS A 714 -21.68 2.53 16.33
C HIS A 714 -20.18 2.43 16.64
N HIS A 715 -19.49 3.54 16.89
CA HIS A 715 -18.06 3.54 17.25
C HIS A 715 -17.74 2.68 18.49
N ALA A 716 -18.71 2.36 19.34
CA ALA A 716 -18.53 1.44 20.47
C ALA A 716 -18.06 0.02 20.09
N VAL A 717 -18.37 -0.40 18.85
CA VAL A 717 -18.10 -1.76 18.35
C VAL A 717 -17.19 -1.76 17.11
N THR A 718 -16.84 -0.59 16.56
CA THR A 718 -16.05 -0.49 15.33
C THR A 718 -15.20 0.78 15.26
N ASP A 719 -14.21 0.76 14.38
CA ASP A 719 -13.37 1.89 13.98
C ASP A 719 -13.03 1.81 12.48
N GLY A 720 -12.29 2.79 11.95
CA GLY A 720 -11.95 2.83 10.52
C GLY A 720 -11.18 1.60 10.03
N TRP A 721 -10.32 1.01 10.87
CA TRP A 721 -9.61 -0.24 10.57
C TRP A 721 -10.56 -1.44 10.57
N SER A 722 -11.43 -1.52 11.57
CA SER A 722 -12.46 -2.57 11.69
C SER A 722 -13.41 -2.57 10.50
N MET A 723 -13.72 -1.40 9.92
CA MET A 723 -14.51 -1.32 8.69
C MET A 723 -13.82 -2.02 7.52
N ALA A 724 -12.50 -1.91 7.38
CA ALA A 724 -11.77 -2.62 6.33
C ALA A 724 -11.79 -4.15 6.55
N VAL A 725 -11.59 -4.59 7.79
CA VAL A 725 -11.70 -6.02 8.17
C VAL A 725 -13.11 -6.55 7.91
N LEU A 726 -14.13 -5.82 8.35
CA LEU A 726 -15.54 -6.17 8.16
C LEU A 726 -15.86 -6.35 6.68
N MET A 727 -15.46 -5.40 5.83
CA MET A 727 -15.73 -5.47 4.41
C MET A 727 -15.04 -6.66 3.74
N LYS A 728 -13.74 -6.82 3.98
CA LYS A 728 -12.96 -7.93 3.40
C LYS A 728 -13.53 -9.29 3.78
N GLU A 729 -13.81 -9.52 5.07
CA GLU A 729 -14.34 -10.80 5.54
C GLU A 729 -15.80 -11.01 5.11
N ALA A 730 -16.63 -9.95 5.04
CA ALA A 730 -18.01 -10.06 4.59
C ALA A 730 -18.12 -10.44 3.10
N VAL A 731 -17.23 -9.91 2.26
CA VAL A 731 -17.15 -10.27 0.83
C VAL A 731 -16.70 -11.72 0.66
N ALA A 732 -15.65 -12.14 1.38
CA ALA A 732 -15.20 -13.53 1.37
C ALA A 732 -16.31 -14.50 1.83
N ALA A 733 -17.06 -14.13 2.88
CA ALA A 733 -18.21 -14.90 3.34
C ALA A 733 -19.36 -14.91 2.32
N TYR A 734 -19.63 -13.79 1.64
CA TYR A 734 -20.64 -13.72 0.59
C TYR A 734 -20.31 -14.67 -0.56
N ASN A 735 -19.09 -14.61 -1.13
CA ASN A 735 -18.69 -15.48 -2.24
C ASN A 735 -18.74 -16.96 -1.85
N ALA A 736 -18.24 -17.31 -0.66
CA ALA A 736 -18.30 -18.69 -0.19
C ALA A 736 -19.75 -19.20 -0.06
N LEU A 737 -20.63 -18.41 0.55
CA LEU A 737 -22.04 -18.76 0.74
C LEU A 737 -22.81 -18.78 -0.59
N LEU A 738 -22.49 -17.91 -1.54
CA LEU A 738 -23.05 -17.93 -2.88
C LEU A 738 -22.71 -19.23 -3.63
N ALA A 739 -21.50 -19.74 -3.40
CA ALA A 739 -21.03 -21.02 -3.94
C ALA A 739 -21.49 -22.25 -3.12
N ASP A 740 -22.46 -22.10 -2.21
CA ASP A 740 -22.93 -23.15 -1.28
C ASP A 740 -21.79 -23.79 -0.45
N SER A 741 -20.77 -23.00 -0.11
CA SER A 741 -19.59 -23.42 0.66
C SER A 741 -19.46 -22.68 1.98
N GLU A 742 -18.75 -23.26 2.95
CA GLU A 742 -18.52 -22.62 4.24
C GLU A 742 -17.40 -21.57 4.12
N PRO A 743 -17.59 -20.33 4.63
CA PRO A 743 -16.54 -19.33 4.62
C PRO A 743 -15.28 -19.80 5.35
N TRP A 744 -14.16 -19.86 4.65
CA TRP A 744 -12.85 -20.19 5.23
C TRP A 744 -12.09 -18.90 5.57
N LEU A 745 -12.05 -18.57 6.85
CA LEU A 745 -11.29 -17.45 7.41
C LEU A 745 -10.43 -17.96 8.56
N ASP A 746 -9.23 -17.40 8.71
CA ASP A 746 -8.32 -17.78 9.79
C ASP A 746 -9.00 -17.65 11.17
N PRO A 747 -8.78 -18.59 12.11
CA PRO A 747 -9.34 -18.49 13.44
C PRO A 747 -8.88 -17.21 14.16
N LEU A 748 -9.81 -16.53 14.84
CA LEU A 748 -9.46 -15.39 15.69
C LEU A 748 -8.80 -15.91 16.98
N PRO A 749 -7.55 -15.53 17.30
CA PRO A 749 -6.86 -16.05 18.49
C PRO A 749 -7.44 -15.48 19.80
N ILE A 750 -8.10 -14.33 19.72
CA ILE A 750 -8.75 -13.62 20.83
C ILE A 750 -10.07 -12.97 20.34
N GLN A 751 -10.89 -12.50 21.26
CA GLN A 751 -12.04 -11.62 21.01
C GLN A 751 -11.78 -10.20 21.58
N TYR A 752 -12.56 -9.20 21.16
CA TYR A 752 -12.39 -7.82 21.65
C TYR A 752 -12.48 -7.71 23.19
N ALA A 753 -13.33 -8.52 23.81
CA ALA A 753 -13.45 -8.56 25.27
C ALA A 753 -12.14 -8.98 25.96
N ASP A 754 -11.31 -9.82 25.34
CA ASP A 754 -10.01 -10.22 25.88
C ASP A 754 -9.04 -9.03 25.88
N TYR A 755 -9.06 -8.23 24.80
CA TYR A 755 -8.31 -6.98 24.72
C TYR A 755 -8.78 -5.97 25.79
N ALA A 756 -10.10 -5.79 25.94
CA ALA A 756 -10.68 -4.87 26.92
C ALA A 756 -10.27 -5.23 28.37
N GLU A 757 -10.21 -6.54 28.69
CA GLU A 757 -9.76 -7.02 30.00
C GLU A 757 -8.26 -6.81 30.23
N TRP A 758 -7.45 -7.05 29.19
CA TRP A 758 -6.00 -7.02 29.28
C TRP A 758 -5.40 -5.61 29.28
N HIS A 759 -5.87 -4.70 28.40
CA HIS A 759 -5.14 -3.48 28.01
C HIS A 759 -4.77 -2.58 29.19
N ASP A 760 -5.74 -2.25 30.03
CA ASP A 760 -5.54 -1.29 31.12
C ASP A 760 -4.69 -1.83 32.26
N ASP A 761 -4.96 -3.07 32.66
CA ASP A 761 -4.25 -3.73 33.75
C ASP A 761 -2.79 -3.99 33.36
N HIS A 762 -2.55 -4.38 32.12
CA HIS A 762 -1.22 -4.58 31.57
C HIS A 762 -0.43 -3.27 31.47
N LEU A 763 -1.06 -2.19 31.01
CA LEU A 763 -0.41 -0.88 30.92
C LEU A 763 -0.03 -0.32 32.31
N ALA A 764 -0.86 -0.57 33.32
CA ALA A 764 -0.58 -0.22 34.71
C ALA A 764 0.54 -1.09 35.31
N ALA A 765 0.47 -2.41 35.14
CA ALA A 765 1.42 -3.36 35.70
C ALA A 765 2.85 -3.20 35.15
N SER A 766 2.99 -2.79 33.88
CA SER A 766 4.28 -2.51 33.25
C SER A 766 4.94 -1.20 33.70
N GLY A 767 4.23 -0.36 34.47
CA GLY A 767 4.69 1.00 34.82
C GLY A 767 4.66 1.99 33.64
N ARG A 768 4.28 1.52 32.44
CA ARG A 768 4.18 2.32 31.22
C ARG A 768 3.13 3.42 31.34
N LEU A 769 1.99 3.12 31.98
CA LEU A 769 0.92 4.10 32.23
C LEU A 769 1.45 5.34 32.97
N ALA A 770 2.20 5.14 34.06
CA ALA A 770 2.72 6.26 34.85
C ALA A 770 3.70 7.13 34.04
N ARG A 771 4.62 6.48 33.30
CA ARG A 771 5.60 7.15 32.43
C ARG A 771 4.91 7.99 31.35
N GLU A 772 3.92 7.42 30.66
CA GLU A 772 3.21 8.10 29.58
C GLU A 772 2.34 9.24 30.10
N LEU A 773 1.66 9.06 31.24
CA LEU A 773 0.92 10.16 31.89
C LEU A 773 1.83 11.33 32.27
N ASP A 774 3.06 11.07 32.74
CA ASP A 774 4.01 12.13 33.05
C ASP A 774 4.48 12.88 31.79
N TYR A 775 4.68 12.17 30.67
CA TYR A 775 4.92 12.79 29.37
C TYR A 775 3.76 13.71 28.97
N TRP A 776 2.51 13.22 29.06
CA TRP A 776 1.34 14.00 28.68
C TRP A 776 1.11 15.21 29.58
N ARG A 777 1.30 15.07 30.89
CA ARG A 777 1.26 16.19 31.85
C ARG A 777 2.25 17.27 31.49
N LYS A 778 3.49 16.90 31.16
CA LYS A 778 4.53 17.86 30.76
C LYS A 778 4.21 18.53 29.43
N THR A 779 3.78 17.75 28.43
CA THR A 779 3.55 18.22 27.06
C THR A 779 2.34 19.14 26.96
N LEU A 780 1.26 18.82 27.69
CA LEU A 780 0.00 19.57 27.67
C LEU A 780 -0.11 20.58 28.82
N ALA A 781 0.95 20.78 29.61
CA ALA A 781 0.97 21.76 30.71
C ALA A 781 0.70 23.18 30.19
N GLY A 782 -0.41 23.78 30.64
CA GLY A 782 -0.78 25.14 30.22
C GLY A 782 -1.25 25.23 28.77
N ALA A 783 -1.65 24.11 28.14
CA ALA A 783 -2.33 24.16 26.86
C ALA A 783 -3.60 25.02 26.96
N PRO A 784 -3.93 25.82 25.92
CA PRO A 784 -5.13 26.63 25.93
C PRO A 784 -6.37 25.72 26.06
N PRO A 785 -7.34 26.06 26.92
CA PRO A 785 -8.54 25.23 27.12
C PRO A 785 -9.46 25.22 25.88
N LEU A 786 -9.37 26.27 25.05
CA LEU A 786 -10.16 26.48 23.85
C LEU A 786 -9.32 27.25 22.83
N LEU A 787 -9.30 26.79 21.58
CA LEU A 787 -8.80 27.56 20.44
C LEU A 787 -9.90 28.52 19.96
N GLU A 788 -9.72 29.82 20.20
CA GLU A 788 -10.64 30.88 19.77
C GLU A 788 -10.50 31.14 18.27
N LEU A 789 -11.39 30.56 17.46
CA LEU A 789 -11.46 30.79 16.01
C LEU A 789 -12.51 31.85 15.67
N PRO A 790 -12.35 32.60 14.56
CA PRO A 790 -13.29 33.63 14.10
C PRO A 790 -14.56 32.98 13.49
N THR A 791 -15.37 32.38 14.35
CA THR A 791 -16.63 31.71 14.01
C THR A 791 -17.71 32.71 13.58
N ASP A 792 -18.59 32.31 12.66
CA ASP A 792 -19.71 33.15 12.19
C ASP A 792 -20.80 33.31 13.25
N CYS A 793 -20.96 32.28 14.08
CA CYS A 793 -22.00 32.18 15.10
C CYS A 793 -21.40 32.10 16.50
N ARG A 794 -22.06 32.72 17.48
CA ARG A 794 -21.67 32.57 18.89
C ARG A 794 -21.84 31.11 19.32
N ARG A 795 -20.80 30.54 19.93
CA ARG A 795 -20.84 29.20 20.47
C ARG A 795 -22.02 29.01 21.44
N PRO A 796 -22.89 28.02 21.22
CA PRO A 796 -23.97 27.71 22.15
C PRO A 796 -23.42 27.04 23.43
N PRO A 797 -24.15 27.11 24.56
CA PRO A 797 -23.76 26.43 25.81
C PRO A 797 -23.76 24.90 25.69
N THR A 798 -24.41 24.36 24.65
CA THR A 798 -24.41 22.93 24.33
C THR A 798 -24.34 22.79 22.82
N SER A 799 -23.37 22.03 22.32
CA SER A 799 -23.28 21.72 20.89
C SER A 799 -24.48 20.88 20.45
N SER A 800 -25.09 21.24 19.33
CA SER A 800 -26.17 20.46 18.70
C SER A 800 -25.66 19.20 18.01
N GLY A 801 -24.34 19.07 17.81
CA GLY A 801 -23.72 17.97 17.09
C GLY A 801 -24.01 17.96 15.59
N ARG A 802 -24.66 19.00 15.02
CA ARG A 802 -24.96 19.06 13.59
C ARG A 802 -23.74 19.49 12.78
N GLY A 803 -23.45 18.73 11.72
CA GLY A 803 -22.32 18.93 10.83
C GLY A 803 -22.71 19.22 9.40
N ALA A 804 -21.79 19.82 8.67
CA ALA A 804 -21.76 19.88 7.22
C ALA A 804 -20.29 19.80 6.78
N ARG A 805 -20.02 19.51 5.50
CA ARG A 805 -18.66 19.45 4.98
C ARG A 805 -18.48 20.30 3.73
N VAL A 806 -17.22 20.58 3.43
CA VAL A 806 -16.75 21.16 2.17
C VAL A 806 -15.71 20.21 1.61
N GLU A 807 -15.93 19.72 0.39
CA GLU A 807 -14.99 18.87 -0.34
C GLU A 807 -13.90 19.71 -0.99
N PHE A 808 -12.68 19.17 -1.06
CA PHE A 808 -11.58 19.80 -1.77
C PHE A 808 -10.49 18.82 -2.20
N GLU A 809 -9.60 19.30 -3.06
CA GLU A 809 -8.47 18.55 -3.56
C GLU A 809 -7.19 19.40 -3.51
N ILE A 810 -6.12 18.76 -3.05
CA ILE A 810 -4.75 19.24 -3.14
C ILE A 810 -4.13 18.58 -4.40
N PRO A 811 -3.72 19.39 -5.40
CA PRO A 811 -3.13 18.88 -6.64
C PRO A 811 -1.92 17.96 -6.39
N GLY A 812 -1.77 16.94 -7.25
CA GLY A 812 -0.72 15.92 -7.10
C GLY A 812 0.71 16.46 -7.18
N ASP A 813 0.95 17.52 -7.93
CA ASP A 813 2.24 18.22 -7.99
C ASP A 813 2.59 18.93 -6.67
N VAL A 814 1.61 19.58 -6.03
CA VAL A 814 1.74 20.20 -4.70
C VAL A 814 2.00 19.12 -3.65
N ALA A 815 1.20 18.06 -3.62
CA ALA A 815 1.35 16.96 -2.67
C ALA A 815 2.72 16.26 -2.83
N THR A 816 3.15 16.01 -4.07
CA THR A 816 4.46 15.43 -4.37
C THR A 816 5.61 16.33 -3.91
N THR A 817 5.50 17.63 -4.14
CA THR A 817 6.51 18.60 -3.70
C THR A 817 6.58 18.66 -2.17
N LEU A 818 5.44 18.72 -1.48
CA LEU A 818 5.39 18.69 -0.02
C LEU A 818 5.94 17.38 0.55
N ARG A 819 5.68 16.24 -0.09
CA ARG A 819 6.23 14.93 0.30
C ARG A 819 7.76 14.94 0.22
N ARG A 820 8.33 15.53 -0.84
CA ARG A 820 9.78 15.71 -0.98
C ARG A 820 10.34 16.64 0.10
N VAL A 821 9.73 17.81 0.32
CA VAL A 821 10.16 18.76 1.36
C VAL A 821 10.11 18.13 2.74
N ALA A 822 9.03 17.41 3.05
CA ALA A 822 8.90 16.71 4.32
C ALA A 822 10.02 15.68 4.50
N SER A 823 10.26 14.84 3.49
CA SER A 823 11.25 13.76 3.60
C SER A 823 12.69 14.26 3.71
N GLU A 824 13.04 15.37 3.04
CA GLU A 824 14.32 16.07 3.19
C GLU A 824 14.57 16.56 4.62
N HIS A 825 13.50 16.77 5.39
CA HIS A 825 13.53 17.20 6.78
C HIS A 825 13.13 16.12 7.78
N GLY A 826 13.07 14.84 7.35
CA GLY A 826 12.78 13.74 8.25
C GLY A 826 11.33 13.63 8.70
N ALA A 827 10.41 14.16 7.90
CA ALA A 827 8.98 14.24 8.19
C ALA A 827 8.17 13.55 7.08
N THR A 828 6.96 13.10 7.44
CA THR A 828 6.02 12.49 6.47
C THR A 828 5.14 13.55 5.81
N LEU A 829 4.44 13.20 4.73
CA LEU A 829 3.46 14.08 4.10
C LEU A 829 2.37 14.51 5.10
N PHE A 830 1.89 13.60 5.96
CA PHE A 830 0.98 13.92 7.07
C PHE A 830 1.48 15.10 7.91
N MET A 831 2.74 15.07 8.31
CA MET A 831 3.33 16.11 9.17
C MET A 831 3.42 17.45 8.44
N ALA A 832 3.69 17.45 7.13
CA ALA A 832 3.71 18.67 6.32
C ALA A 832 2.31 19.27 6.10
N LEU A 833 1.32 18.44 5.78
CA LEU A 833 -0.07 18.86 5.64
C LEU A 833 -0.63 19.40 6.97
N LEU A 834 -0.33 18.72 8.08
CA LEU A 834 -0.70 19.16 9.43
C LEU A 834 0.01 20.48 9.81
N ALA A 835 1.28 20.66 9.45
CA ALA A 835 2.00 21.91 9.65
C ALA A 835 1.31 23.08 8.93
N GLY A 836 0.95 22.91 7.66
CA GLY A 836 0.21 23.92 6.91
C GLY A 836 -1.14 24.26 7.55
N PHE A 837 -1.86 23.25 8.03
CA PHE A 837 -3.15 23.47 8.67
C PHE A 837 -3.02 24.16 10.03
N LYS A 838 -2.02 23.79 10.83
CA LYS A 838 -1.71 24.48 12.10
C LYS A 838 -1.30 25.93 11.89
N ALA A 839 -0.53 26.24 10.85
CA ALA A 839 -0.19 27.61 10.49
C ALA A 839 -1.45 28.43 10.14
N LEU A 840 -2.37 27.84 9.37
CA LEU A 840 -3.66 28.46 9.08
C LEU A 840 -4.48 28.72 10.35
N LEU A 841 -4.61 27.73 11.24
CA LEU A 841 -5.33 27.86 12.51
C LEU A 841 -4.71 28.93 13.41
N ALA A 842 -3.38 28.97 13.53
CA ALA A 842 -2.65 29.96 14.32
C ALA A 842 -2.94 31.38 13.81
N ARG A 843 -2.93 31.57 12.47
CA ARG A 843 -3.24 32.85 11.83
C ARG A 843 -4.67 33.31 12.09
N HIS A 844 -5.64 32.39 12.00
CA HIS A 844 -7.05 32.70 12.27
C HIS A 844 -7.31 32.99 13.75
N ALA A 845 -6.67 32.24 14.66
CA ALA A 845 -6.83 32.41 16.10
C ALA A 845 -6.03 33.59 16.67
N GLY A 846 -5.04 34.11 15.92
CA GLY A 846 -4.07 35.05 16.47
C GLY A 846 -3.29 34.46 17.64
N ALA A 847 -3.00 33.16 17.59
CA ALA A 847 -2.42 32.40 18.68
C ALA A 847 -1.16 31.64 18.23
N ASP A 848 -0.12 31.68 19.06
CA ASP A 848 1.15 30.99 18.80
C ASP A 848 1.19 29.55 19.35
N ASP A 849 0.12 29.07 19.99
CA ASP A 849 0.06 27.72 20.56
C ASP A 849 -1.22 27.01 20.12
N VAL A 850 -1.07 25.94 19.34
CA VAL A 850 -2.18 25.24 18.72
C VAL A 850 -2.14 23.75 19.06
N VAL A 851 -3.26 23.26 19.59
CA VAL A 851 -3.49 21.84 19.87
C VAL A 851 -4.48 21.27 18.85
N VAL A 852 -4.06 20.23 18.13
CA VAL A 852 -4.88 19.52 17.14
C VAL A 852 -4.90 18.04 17.51
N GLY A 853 -6.08 17.42 17.46
CA GLY A 853 -6.24 15.98 17.63
C GLY A 853 -5.87 15.21 16.37
N THR A 854 -5.32 14.00 16.53
CA THR A 854 -5.21 13.01 15.46
C THR A 854 -5.60 11.63 15.99
N PRO A 855 -6.28 10.78 15.20
CA PRO A 855 -6.48 9.39 15.57
C PRO A 855 -5.16 8.61 15.47
N SER A 856 -5.03 7.57 16.29
CA SER A 856 -4.05 6.48 16.14
C SER A 856 -4.80 5.15 16.17
N ALA A 857 -4.38 4.20 15.34
CA ALA A 857 -5.07 2.92 15.16
C ALA A 857 -5.24 2.10 16.46
N GLY A 858 -4.34 2.25 17.43
CA GLY A 858 -4.42 1.53 18.72
C GLY A 858 -4.19 0.02 18.63
N ARG A 859 -3.61 -0.48 17.53
CA ARG A 859 -3.40 -1.92 17.23
C ARG A 859 -1.92 -2.29 17.24
N ALA A 860 -1.32 -2.27 18.43
CA ALA A 860 0.10 -2.60 18.57
C ALA A 860 0.37 -4.12 18.54
N GLN A 861 -0.61 -4.94 18.94
CA GLN A 861 -0.51 -6.39 19.02
C GLN A 861 -1.03 -7.03 17.73
N ALA A 862 -0.32 -8.04 17.22
CA ALA A 862 -0.68 -8.72 15.97
C ALA A 862 -2.08 -9.35 16.05
N GLU A 863 -2.44 -9.88 17.22
CA GLU A 863 -3.74 -10.49 17.51
C GLU A 863 -4.91 -9.51 17.34
N THR A 864 -4.66 -8.21 17.44
CA THR A 864 -5.70 -7.18 17.27
C THR A 864 -5.97 -6.84 15.81
N GLN A 865 -5.09 -7.16 14.86
CA GLN A 865 -5.18 -6.65 13.49
C GLN A 865 -6.36 -7.22 12.69
N GLY A 866 -6.72 -8.48 12.96
CA GLY A 866 -7.86 -9.17 12.36
C GLY A 866 -9.18 -8.98 13.10
N LEU A 867 -9.22 -8.17 14.17
CA LEU A 867 -10.42 -8.00 14.99
C LEU A 867 -11.26 -6.79 14.59
N ILE A 868 -12.58 -6.94 14.68
CA ILE A 868 -13.50 -5.82 14.72
C ILE A 868 -13.60 -5.32 16.17
N GLY A 869 -13.61 -4.00 16.37
CA GLY A 869 -13.76 -3.39 17.70
C GLY A 869 -13.38 -1.92 17.74
N PHE A 870 -13.46 -1.30 18.92
CA PHE A 870 -13.08 0.10 19.14
C PHE A 870 -11.66 0.22 19.69
N PHE A 871 -10.66 0.25 18.81
CA PHE A 871 -9.23 0.31 19.21
C PHE A 871 -8.64 1.71 19.06
N VAL A 872 -9.18 2.51 18.14
CA VAL A 872 -8.65 3.85 17.85
C VAL A 872 -8.50 4.69 19.12
N ASN A 873 -7.29 5.23 19.32
CA ASN A 873 -6.99 6.21 20.36
C ASN A 873 -6.87 7.60 19.73
N THR A 874 -6.94 8.65 20.52
CA THR A 874 -6.75 10.04 20.05
C THR A 874 -5.54 10.67 20.72
N LEU A 875 -4.69 11.33 19.93
CA LEU A 875 -3.48 11.99 20.39
C LEU A 875 -3.63 13.51 20.26
N ALA A 876 -3.33 14.25 21.32
CA ALA A 876 -3.33 15.70 21.32
C ALA A 876 -1.95 16.24 20.90
N LEU A 877 -1.85 16.81 19.71
CA LEU A 877 -0.63 17.34 19.15
C LEU A 877 -0.55 18.85 19.43
N ARG A 878 0.18 19.25 20.47
CA ARG A 878 0.45 20.66 20.77
C ARG A 878 1.72 21.13 20.06
N THR A 879 1.65 22.27 19.38
CA THR A 879 2.79 22.86 18.67
C THR A 879 2.88 24.34 18.93
N ASP A 880 4.09 24.78 19.27
CA ASP A 880 4.48 26.18 19.39
C ASP A 880 4.86 26.75 18.01
N MET A 881 4.11 27.76 17.60
CA MET A 881 4.18 28.49 16.34
C MET A 881 4.96 29.80 16.47
N SER A 882 5.42 30.15 17.68
CA SER A 882 6.09 31.43 17.94
C SER A 882 7.42 31.59 17.19
N GLY A 883 7.79 32.86 16.98
CA GLY A 883 9.06 33.29 16.42
C GLY A 883 9.11 33.37 14.89
N ASP A 884 7.96 33.35 14.22
CA ASP A 884 7.84 33.41 12.75
C ASP A 884 8.78 32.43 12.02
N PRO A 885 8.71 31.11 12.31
CA PRO A 885 9.62 30.14 11.72
C PRO A 885 9.43 30.01 10.20
N ALA A 886 10.43 29.50 9.49
CA ALA A 886 10.21 29.02 8.13
C ALA A 886 9.24 27.82 8.12
N PHE A 887 8.53 27.58 7.01
CA PHE A 887 7.64 26.43 6.91
C PHE A 887 8.36 25.10 7.21
N THR A 888 9.60 24.94 6.72
CA THR A 888 10.44 23.76 7.02
C THR A 888 10.82 23.61 8.50
N ASP A 889 11.02 24.70 9.22
CA ASP A 889 11.22 24.68 10.68
C ASP A 889 9.94 24.21 11.38
N LEU A 890 8.78 24.69 10.94
CA LEU A 890 7.49 24.25 11.46
C LEU A 890 7.25 22.76 11.21
N VAL A 891 7.54 22.25 10.00
CA VAL A 891 7.45 20.83 9.69
C VAL A 891 8.30 19.99 10.65
N ARG A 892 9.53 20.44 10.96
CA ARG A 892 10.39 19.77 11.96
C ARG A 892 9.79 19.80 13.38
N ARG A 893 9.21 20.93 13.80
CA ARG A 893 8.52 21.03 15.11
C ARG A 893 7.34 20.07 15.18
N VAL A 894 6.51 20.04 14.15
CA VAL A 894 5.35 19.14 14.06
C VAL A 894 5.79 17.67 14.04
N ALA A 895 6.84 17.33 13.30
CA ALA A 895 7.41 15.99 13.28
C ALA A 895 7.85 15.54 14.68
N ALA A 896 8.58 16.40 15.42
CA ALA A 896 8.99 16.12 16.79
C ALA A 896 7.80 15.92 17.74
N THR A 897 6.75 16.76 17.62
CA THR A 897 5.50 16.59 18.39
C THR A 897 4.84 15.25 18.07
N CYS A 898 4.71 14.88 16.80
CA CYS A 898 4.07 13.64 16.37
C CYS A 898 4.84 12.41 16.88
N LEU A 899 6.16 12.38 16.71
CA LEU A 899 7.00 11.26 17.19
C LEU A 899 6.92 11.10 18.71
N GLY A 900 6.94 12.22 19.46
CA GLY A 900 6.75 12.19 20.91
C GLY A 900 5.38 11.63 21.32
N ALA A 901 4.32 12.02 20.61
CA ALA A 901 2.97 11.52 20.84
C ALA A 901 2.86 10.02 20.51
N TYR A 902 3.44 9.56 19.40
CA TYR A 902 3.44 8.15 18.99
C TYR A 902 4.22 7.26 19.98
N ALA A 903 5.31 7.74 20.57
CA ALA A 903 6.04 7.01 21.61
C ALA A 903 5.21 6.79 22.90
N ASN A 904 4.14 7.58 23.11
CA ASN A 904 3.32 7.58 24.32
C ASN A 904 1.81 7.37 24.00
N GLN A 905 1.52 6.67 22.90
CA GLN A 905 0.17 6.51 22.37
C GLN A 905 -0.65 5.38 23.01
N ALA A 906 -0.06 4.57 23.89
CA ALA A 906 -0.75 3.41 24.50
C ALA A 906 -1.75 3.83 25.58
N THR A 907 -1.48 4.95 26.26
CA THR A 907 -2.40 5.57 27.21
C THR A 907 -3.60 6.18 26.50
N GLN A 908 -4.80 5.71 26.85
CA GLN A 908 -6.05 6.18 26.26
C GLN A 908 -6.32 7.66 26.59
N PHE A 909 -6.87 8.40 25.63
CA PHE A 909 -7.06 9.85 25.71
C PHE A 909 -7.83 10.30 26.97
N HIS A 910 -8.90 9.61 27.36
CA HIS A 910 -9.67 9.99 28.55
C HIS A 910 -8.81 9.98 29.84
N LYS A 911 -7.88 9.03 29.99
CA LYS A 911 -6.94 8.99 31.13
C LYS A 911 -5.99 10.17 31.11
N VAL A 912 -5.58 10.62 29.92
CA VAL A 912 -4.80 11.85 29.76
C VAL A 912 -5.60 13.06 30.23
N VAL A 913 -6.86 13.19 29.81
CA VAL A 913 -7.74 14.28 30.24
C VAL A 913 -7.92 14.29 31.76
N GLU A 914 -8.16 13.13 32.38
CA GLU A 914 -8.34 12.99 33.83
C GLU A 914 -7.08 13.30 34.63
N ALA A 915 -5.90 13.00 34.07
CA ALA A 915 -4.62 13.25 34.71
C ALA A 915 -4.15 14.71 34.62
N LEU A 916 -4.78 15.54 33.79
CA LEU A 916 -4.41 16.94 33.59
C LEU A 916 -5.19 17.88 34.54
N PRO A 917 -4.49 18.66 35.39
CA PRO A 917 -5.14 19.58 36.30
C PRO A 917 -5.74 20.78 35.54
N GLY A 918 -6.97 21.16 35.91
CA GLY A 918 -7.60 22.40 35.43
C GLY A 918 -8.28 22.31 34.06
N ILE A 919 -8.35 21.14 33.43
CA ILE A 919 -9.12 20.94 32.20
C ILE A 919 -10.60 20.86 32.54
N ALA A 920 -11.37 21.89 32.18
CA ALA A 920 -12.82 21.89 32.36
C ALA A 920 -13.50 20.96 31.34
N ARG A 921 -14.44 20.15 31.80
CA ARG A 921 -15.39 19.45 30.92
C ARG A 921 -16.47 20.44 30.48
N SER A 922 -16.80 20.42 29.19
CA SER A 922 -17.76 21.37 28.59
C SER A 922 -18.76 20.62 27.72
N ASN A 923 -20.03 21.01 27.77
CA ASN A 923 -21.05 20.54 26.84
C ASN A 923 -21.01 21.30 25.50
N ALA A 924 -20.22 22.36 25.41
CA ALA A 924 -20.12 23.24 24.25
C ALA A 924 -18.93 22.91 23.33
N TYR A 925 -17.90 22.22 23.83
CA TYR A 925 -16.69 21.90 23.07
C TYR A 925 -15.91 20.73 23.70
N ASN A 926 -15.10 20.06 22.89
CA ASN A 926 -14.23 18.96 23.35
C ASN A 926 -13.06 19.46 24.20
N SER A 927 -12.66 18.69 25.21
CA SER A 927 -11.52 19.03 26.07
C SER A 927 -10.19 18.95 25.32
N ILE A 928 -9.24 19.84 25.64
CA ILE A 928 -7.86 19.93 25.12
C ILE A 928 -7.75 20.42 23.67
N PHE A 929 -8.57 19.92 22.75
CA PHE A 929 -8.59 20.38 21.36
C PHE A 929 -10.00 20.35 20.77
N GLN A 930 -10.25 21.27 19.82
CA GLN A 930 -11.53 21.39 19.13
C GLN A 930 -11.44 21.09 17.64
N VAL A 931 -10.22 20.84 17.16
CA VAL A 931 -9.92 20.57 15.76
C VAL A 931 -9.27 19.19 15.64
N MET A 932 -9.75 18.38 14.70
CA MET A 932 -9.23 17.06 14.37
C MET A 932 -8.59 17.08 12.98
N PHE A 933 -7.48 16.37 12.80
CA PHE A 933 -6.80 16.23 11.51
C PHE A 933 -6.48 14.76 11.23
N ILE A 934 -6.89 14.28 10.06
CA ILE A 934 -6.84 12.87 9.66
C ILE A 934 -6.27 12.78 8.25
N LEU A 935 -5.30 11.88 8.05
CA LEU A 935 -4.87 11.45 6.72
C LEU A 935 -5.02 9.93 6.64
N GLN A 936 -5.74 9.45 5.64
CA GLN A 936 -5.95 8.04 5.37
C GLN A 936 -5.25 7.61 4.07
N ASP A 937 -4.93 6.32 4.00
CA ASP A 937 -4.46 5.65 2.79
C ASP A 937 -5.67 4.99 2.08
N SER A 938 -5.81 5.25 0.77
CA SER A 938 -6.87 4.67 -0.06
C SER A 938 -6.69 3.17 -0.31
N ALA A 939 -5.47 2.63 -0.13
CA ALA A 939 -5.12 1.25 -0.48
C ALA A 939 -5.76 0.15 0.38
N LEU A 940 -6.42 0.49 1.48
CA LEU A 940 -6.97 -0.51 2.41
C LEU A 940 -8.11 -1.35 1.80
N LEU A 941 -8.75 -0.92 0.71
CA LEU A 941 -9.94 -1.56 0.13
C LEU A 941 -10.03 -1.46 -1.41
N ALA A 942 -8.89 -1.32 -2.10
CA ALA A 942 -8.85 -1.59 -3.54
C ALA A 942 -9.09 -3.09 -3.78
N ASP A 943 -9.91 -3.44 -4.78
CA ASP A 943 -10.20 -4.81 -5.23
C ASP A 943 -11.05 -5.67 -4.28
N MET A 944 -12.32 -5.28 -4.09
CA MET A 944 -13.34 -6.20 -3.56
C MET A 944 -14.08 -6.87 -4.72
N ASP A 945 -13.79 -8.15 -4.95
CA ASP A 945 -14.51 -8.98 -5.91
C ASP A 945 -15.67 -9.69 -5.22
N MET A 946 -16.90 -9.27 -5.54
CA MET A 946 -18.13 -9.91 -5.09
C MET A 946 -18.74 -10.68 -6.26
N GLU A 947 -18.81 -12.00 -6.15
CA GLU A 947 -19.31 -12.85 -7.23
C GLU A 947 -20.74 -12.48 -7.62
N GLY A 948 -20.98 -12.33 -8.93
CA GLY A 948 -22.27 -11.91 -9.48
C GLY A 948 -22.46 -10.39 -9.57
N LEU A 949 -21.47 -9.59 -9.18
CA LEU A 949 -21.45 -8.13 -9.36
C LEU A 949 -20.37 -7.72 -10.37
N ASP A 950 -20.75 -6.89 -11.33
CA ASP A 950 -19.86 -6.35 -12.35
C ASP A 950 -19.01 -5.19 -11.80
N THR A 951 -19.52 -4.47 -10.79
CA THR A 951 -18.80 -3.35 -10.18
C THR A 951 -19.17 -3.18 -8.71
N VAL A 952 -18.16 -3.02 -7.87
CA VAL A 952 -18.31 -2.67 -6.46
C VAL A 952 -17.48 -1.43 -6.15
N ALA A 953 -18.14 -0.28 -6.04
CA ALA A 953 -17.47 0.96 -5.63
C ALA A 953 -17.71 1.20 -4.14
N TRP A 954 -16.65 1.26 -3.35
CA TRP A 954 -16.74 1.48 -1.91
C TRP A 954 -16.31 2.89 -1.54
N ARG A 955 -17.10 3.53 -0.66
CA ARG A 955 -16.81 4.84 -0.08
C ARG A 955 -16.86 4.75 1.45
N ARG A 956 -15.74 5.07 2.10
CA ARG A 956 -15.70 5.28 3.55
C ARG A 956 -16.41 6.58 3.93
N ASP A 957 -16.89 6.65 5.17
CA ASP A 957 -17.24 7.89 5.84
C ASP A 957 -18.32 8.69 5.08
N PHE A 958 -19.39 7.97 4.70
CA PHE A 958 -20.60 8.61 4.19
C PHE A 958 -21.22 9.51 5.28
N HIS A 959 -21.15 10.82 5.08
CA HIS A 959 -21.42 11.81 6.13
C HIS A 959 -22.83 11.69 6.72
N THR A 960 -22.88 11.63 8.05
CA THR A 960 -24.08 11.38 8.85
C THR A 960 -24.92 12.65 9.07
N GLY A 961 -24.44 13.82 8.64
CA GLY A 961 -25.04 15.11 8.98
C GLY A 961 -24.67 15.61 10.38
N ALA A 962 -23.74 14.94 11.06
CA ALA A 962 -23.28 15.27 12.40
C ALA A 962 -21.79 15.64 12.40
N ALA A 963 -21.38 16.50 13.34
CA ALA A 963 -19.98 16.88 13.53
C ALA A 963 -19.53 16.51 14.95
N LYS A 964 -18.39 15.81 15.04
CA LYS A 964 -17.77 15.39 16.32
C LYS A 964 -16.98 16.52 16.98
N PHE A 965 -16.39 17.38 16.17
CA PHE A 965 -15.51 18.47 16.55
C PHE A 965 -16.01 19.80 15.96
N ASP A 966 -15.38 20.91 16.32
CA ASP A 966 -15.72 22.20 15.71
C ASP A 966 -15.32 22.21 14.24
N LEU A 967 -14.15 21.62 13.95
CA LEU A 967 -13.60 21.36 12.62
C LEU A 967 -12.92 19.98 12.60
N THR A 968 -13.14 19.22 11.53
CA THR A 968 -12.37 18.00 11.21
C THR A 968 -11.87 18.12 9.79
N VAL A 969 -10.56 18.03 9.58
CA VAL A 969 -9.98 17.85 8.25
C VAL A 969 -9.68 16.38 8.07
N GLU A 970 -10.26 15.80 7.03
CA GLU A 970 -10.00 14.43 6.64
C GLU A 970 -9.52 14.39 5.20
N LEU A 971 -8.35 13.79 5.00
CA LEU A 971 -7.63 13.72 3.73
C LEU A 971 -7.38 12.26 3.36
N VAL A 972 -7.38 11.97 2.06
CA VAL A 972 -7.13 10.66 1.48
C VAL A 972 -6.16 10.81 0.33
N GLU A 973 -5.03 10.10 0.39
CA GLU A 973 -4.10 10.02 -0.74
C GLU A 973 -4.72 9.21 -1.88
N GLN A 974 -4.76 9.79 -3.08
CA GLN A 974 -5.30 9.15 -4.28
C GLN A 974 -4.21 8.43 -5.06
N LEU A 975 -4.60 7.43 -5.87
CA LEU A 975 -3.68 6.64 -6.69
C LEU A 975 -2.95 7.47 -7.74
N ASP A 976 -3.54 8.58 -8.20
CA ASP A 976 -2.93 9.52 -9.14
C ASP A 976 -1.85 10.42 -8.50
N GLY A 977 -1.75 10.42 -7.17
CA GLY A 977 -0.82 11.21 -6.38
C GLY A 977 -1.39 12.51 -5.82
N SER A 978 -2.64 12.86 -6.16
CA SER A 978 -3.40 13.94 -5.52
C SER A 978 -3.81 13.56 -4.09
N VAL A 979 -4.24 14.55 -3.31
CA VAL A 979 -4.84 14.32 -2.00
C VAL A 979 -6.21 14.97 -1.98
N SER A 980 -7.25 14.16 -2.01
CA SER A 980 -8.63 14.64 -1.88
C SER A 980 -9.06 14.59 -0.41
N GLY A 981 -10.10 15.31 -0.05
CA GLY A 981 -10.60 15.30 1.30
C GLY A 981 -11.70 16.31 1.54
N HIS A 982 -12.05 16.48 2.80
CA HIS A 982 -13.07 17.42 3.20
C HIS A 982 -12.76 18.11 4.53
N LEU A 983 -13.34 19.29 4.70
CA LEU A 983 -13.45 19.99 5.97
C LEU A 983 -14.87 19.79 6.50
N GLU A 984 -15.06 18.94 7.49
CA GLU A 984 -16.29 18.88 8.29
C GLU A 984 -16.29 20.00 9.33
N TYR A 985 -17.42 20.68 9.49
CA TYR A 985 -17.57 21.80 10.41
C TYR A 985 -18.89 21.74 11.18
N ALA A 986 -18.85 22.22 12.43
CA ALA A 986 -20.04 22.36 13.26
C ALA A 986 -20.92 23.53 12.77
N LYS A 987 -22.16 23.23 12.40
CA LYS A 987 -23.13 24.24 11.89
C LYS A 987 -23.57 25.27 12.94
N ASP A 988 -23.29 25.01 14.21
CA ASP A 988 -23.55 25.97 15.29
C ASP A 988 -22.51 27.09 15.33
N LEU A 989 -21.40 26.94 14.61
CA LEU A 989 -20.26 27.86 14.62
C LEU A 989 -20.01 28.47 13.24
N TRP A 990 -20.16 27.69 12.16
CA TRP A 990 -19.74 28.08 10.82
C TRP A 990 -20.87 28.03 9.80
N LEU A 991 -20.86 29.03 8.91
CA LEU A 991 -21.58 29.03 7.64
C LEU A 991 -20.74 28.35 6.56
N HIS A 992 -21.41 27.82 5.53
CA HIS A 992 -20.75 27.10 4.43
C HIS A 992 -19.68 27.94 3.73
N ASP A 993 -19.99 29.19 3.39
CA ASP A 993 -19.05 30.08 2.70
C ASP A 993 -17.79 30.36 3.53
N SER A 994 -17.90 30.37 4.86
CA SER A 994 -16.74 30.57 5.75
C SER A 994 -15.87 29.33 5.84
N ALA A 995 -16.48 28.14 5.89
CA ALA A 995 -15.75 26.88 5.79
C ALA A 995 -15.06 26.73 4.42
N GLN A 996 -15.73 27.09 3.32
CA GLN A 996 -15.16 27.08 1.97
C GLN A 996 -13.95 28.02 1.85
N ARG A 997 -14.05 29.25 2.40
CA ARG A 997 -12.91 30.17 2.42
C ARG A 997 -11.71 29.60 3.16
N MET A 998 -11.92 28.95 4.30
CA MET A 998 -10.83 28.32 5.05
C MET A 998 -10.13 27.22 4.24
N VAL A 999 -10.89 26.42 3.50
CA VAL A 999 -10.36 25.41 2.57
C VAL A 999 -9.56 26.05 1.44
N ASP A 1000 -10.08 27.11 0.82
CA ASP A 1000 -9.40 27.82 -0.27
C ASP A 1000 -8.07 28.42 0.21
N GLU A 1001 -8.08 29.05 1.40
CA GLU A 1001 -6.88 29.57 2.06
C GLU A 1001 -5.87 28.48 2.39
N TYR A 1002 -6.34 27.30 2.83
CA TYR A 1002 -5.47 26.15 3.09
C TYR A 1002 -4.75 25.70 1.81
N ARG A 1003 -5.48 25.59 0.70
CA ARG A 1003 -4.90 25.21 -0.62
C ARG A 1003 -3.87 26.23 -1.09
N VAL A 1004 -4.18 27.52 -0.96
CA VAL A 1004 -3.25 28.61 -1.31
C VAL A 1004 -1.98 28.53 -0.45
N LEU A 1005 -2.13 28.36 0.87
CA LEU A 1005 -1.00 28.24 1.80
C LEU A 1005 -0.12 27.03 1.43
N LEU A 1006 -0.70 25.86 1.16
CA LEU A 1006 0.05 24.67 0.77
C LEU A 1006 0.79 24.85 -0.55
N ALA A 1007 0.16 25.47 -1.55
CA ALA A 1007 0.81 25.76 -2.83
C ALA A 1007 1.99 26.72 -2.67
N ALA A 1008 1.84 27.77 -1.85
CA ALA A 1008 2.92 28.71 -1.54
C ALA A 1008 4.06 28.03 -0.78
N ALA A 1009 3.74 27.20 0.23
CA ALA A 1009 4.72 26.43 1.00
C ALA A 1009 5.46 25.38 0.15
N ALA A 1010 4.79 24.81 -0.87
CA ALA A 1010 5.43 23.89 -1.82
C ALA A 1010 6.39 24.62 -2.76
N ALA A 1011 6.02 25.83 -3.22
CA ALA A 1011 6.84 26.63 -4.12
C ALA A 1011 8.09 27.20 -3.43
N GLU A 1012 7.92 27.75 -2.22
CA GLU A 1012 9.00 28.40 -1.45
C GLU A 1012 9.02 27.91 0.02
N PRO A 1013 9.51 26.68 0.29
CA PRO A 1013 9.44 26.06 1.62
C PRO A 1013 10.29 26.74 2.70
N ALA A 1014 11.22 27.63 2.30
CA ALA A 1014 12.04 28.42 3.21
C ALA A 1014 11.35 29.72 3.69
N THR A 1015 10.17 30.03 3.17
CA THR A 1015 9.41 31.25 3.51
C THR A 1015 8.85 31.16 4.94
N THR A 1016 8.83 32.31 5.63
CA THR A 1016 8.33 32.40 7.01
C THR A 1016 6.82 32.35 7.07
N LEU A 1017 6.26 31.92 8.21
CA LEU A 1017 4.81 31.78 8.39
C LEU A 1017 4.05 33.10 8.18
N ALA A 1018 4.63 34.25 8.53
CA ALA A 1018 4.00 35.55 8.35
C ALA A 1018 3.98 36.02 6.88
N ALA A 1019 4.87 35.48 6.05
CA ALA A 1019 4.94 35.78 4.62
C ALA A 1019 4.07 34.83 3.76
N LEU A 1020 3.70 33.67 4.29
CA LEU A 1020 2.73 32.72 3.73
C LEU A 1020 1.27 33.12 4.07
#